data_AF-A0A8B7YS47-F1
#
_entry.id   AF-A0A8B7YS47-F1
#
_cell.length_a   1.000
_cell.length_b   1.000
_cell.length_c   1.000
_cell.angle_alpha   90.00
_cell.angle_beta   90.00
_cell.angle_gamma   90.00
#
_symmetry.space_group_name_H-M   'P 1'
#
loop_
_entity.id
_entity.type
_entity.pdbx_description
1 polymer ?
#
loop_
_entity_poly.entity_id
_entity_poly.type
_entity_poly.pdbx_seq_one_letter_code
_entity_poly.pdbx_strand_id
1 'polypeptide(L)'
;MLENGGSENKDTGPRRKGCDPLAQTVRGKLQNRRQKLNGQINKEMRMRAGAENLFRAASNRKIKEQVAMELSFVNSNLQLLKEELAEINSEVEAYQNDTLLRSVPLIPLGLKETKEIDVKLVFQDYILEHYSEDGADYEQEIQEFMELRQAMRTPKRTSEGVDLLFEYYNQLYFVENRFFPPDRHTSIYLTWYDALTGIPSVQRSIAFEKGSVLFNICSLYTQIGARQDRSTPEGIQEAITNLQLAAGGFRYLAANFSHAPSMDMSKPVLLMLDALMMGQVQECIFERRVLGGVAENVQTSFEVAQEAAVVSEAYSKVHQLMMHPKVKDYIPYSWISMVLVKSQHFKASSHYYAAMGYTDKESTYDQATLEQVFPTVYDEHRSLQVPRSQQERKRLSKAHIRQALMLHEEALRVHNLSKMLRKIDTLQEVLRQSHDRSMSCYTELDEEDDFFEMMDVPDIKGETELVLEPTAIDFTRVKVNDIFHKLGPLAIFNAGNNWSAPRMVDIQRGAEGFGFTVRGDSPVIIASVDRGYVASASGVKEGDFIVGVNGQIVKWSKHGEVVKQILSSQRLRIELVTPLGSEILHPQDKRRLNSSDSAGSSQTDMNGSVISGSSTKDRRQPSPKKSARDVPDGSRSLGRGKSPSRTKSPGRAKGPETVNHLGSKSLPRGATVNGNGSTGTGKKKERGNKGKASSSQKEGAKKARGVLNSKAGLW
;
A
#
# COMPACT_ATOMS: atom_id res chain seq x y z
N MET A 1 -47.06 -28.06 -26.80
CA MET A 1 -47.38 -27.23 -25.64
C MET A 1 -46.09 -27.04 -24.86
N LEU A 2 -45.62 -25.78 -24.88
CA LEU A 2 -44.71 -25.11 -23.94
C LEU A 2 -43.28 -25.67 -23.78
N GLU A 3 -42.41 -25.18 -24.66
CA GLU A 3 -41.04 -24.78 -24.32
C GLU A 3 -41.07 -23.71 -23.21
N ASN A 4 -40.14 -23.80 -22.25
CA ASN A 4 -39.70 -22.65 -21.47
C ASN A 4 -38.21 -22.82 -21.17
N GLY A 5 -37.40 -22.09 -21.95
CA GLY A 5 -36.00 -21.85 -21.65
C GLY A 5 -35.88 -20.86 -20.50
N GLY A 6 -35.35 -21.32 -19.38
CA GLY A 6 -34.83 -20.45 -18.32
C GLY A 6 -33.36 -20.18 -18.59
N SER A 7 -33.05 -18.97 -19.04
CA SER A 7 -31.69 -18.43 -19.09
C SER A 7 -31.08 -18.45 -17.69
N GLU A 8 -30.06 -19.31 -17.49
CA GLU A 8 -29.18 -19.25 -16.34
C GLU A 8 -28.50 -17.88 -16.30
N ASN A 9 -28.84 -17.08 -15.28
CA ASN A 9 -28.15 -15.84 -14.99
C ASN A 9 -26.77 -16.18 -14.39
N LYS A 10 -25.80 -16.48 -15.26
CA LYS A 10 -24.38 -16.66 -14.90
C LYS A 10 -23.69 -15.30 -14.96
N ASP A 11 -23.78 -14.52 -13.89
CA ASP A 11 -22.65 -13.72 -13.41
C ASP A 11 -22.90 -13.27 -11.97
N THR A 12 -22.47 -14.08 -11.01
CA THR A 12 -22.23 -13.60 -9.65
C THR A 12 -20.73 -13.67 -9.47
N GLY A 13 -20.07 -12.51 -9.56
CA GLY A 13 -18.64 -12.36 -9.34
C GLY A 13 -18.19 -12.98 -8.00
N PRO A 14 -16.87 -13.16 -7.79
CA PRO A 14 -16.36 -13.78 -6.58
C PRO A 14 -16.93 -13.05 -5.37
N ARG A 15 -17.64 -13.77 -4.49
CA ARG A 15 -18.33 -13.19 -3.32
C ARG A 15 -17.37 -12.27 -2.58
N ARG A 16 -17.65 -10.96 -2.64
CA ARG A 16 -16.94 -9.86 -1.96
C ARG A 16 -17.04 -10.02 -0.44
N LYS A 17 -16.29 -10.96 0.12
CA LYS A 17 -16.29 -11.24 1.55
C LYS A 17 -14.92 -10.96 2.12
N GLY A 18 -14.86 -9.94 2.98
CA GLY A 18 -13.77 -9.80 3.94
C GLY A 18 -13.70 -11.01 4.88
N CYS A 19 -12.70 -11.02 5.76
CA CYS A 19 -12.67 -11.92 6.89
C CYS A 19 -13.92 -11.75 7.75
N ASP A 20 -14.48 -12.87 8.18
CA ASP A 20 -15.51 -12.89 9.22
C ASP A 20 -14.95 -12.21 10.49
N PRO A 21 -15.52 -11.08 10.95
CA PRO A 21 -15.09 -10.41 12.17
C PRO A 21 -15.24 -11.28 13.43
N LEU A 22 -16.10 -12.31 13.38
CA LEU A 22 -16.32 -13.27 14.46
C LEU A 22 -15.29 -14.41 14.45
N ALA A 23 -14.53 -14.58 13.36
CA ALA A 23 -13.43 -15.53 13.31
C ALA A 23 -12.31 -15.04 14.24
N GLN A 24 -12.25 -15.60 15.45
CA GLN A 24 -11.31 -15.26 16.52
C GLN A 24 -9.85 -15.71 16.24
N THR A 25 -9.34 -15.44 15.04
CA THR A 25 -7.92 -15.65 14.71
C THR A 25 -7.04 -14.78 15.62
N VAL A 26 -5.80 -15.20 15.89
CA VAL A 26 -4.83 -14.43 16.70
C VAL A 26 -4.69 -13.00 16.16
N ARG A 27 -4.56 -12.87 14.83
CA ARG A 27 -4.45 -11.57 14.13
C ARG A 27 -5.75 -10.75 14.20
N GLY A 28 -6.91 -11.40 14.15
CA GLY A 28 -8.21 -10.74 14.34
C GLY A 28 -8.40 -10.21 15.76
N LYS A 29 -7.96 -10.98 16.78
CA LYS A 29 -7.96 -10.52 18.19
C LYS A 29 -7.07 -9.29 18.39
N LEU A 30 -5.86 -9.29 17.80
CA LEU A 30 -4.96 -8.14 17.82
C LEU A 30 -5.59 -6.91 17.19
N GLN A 31 -6.20 -7.06 16.01
CA GLN A 31 -6.91 -5.96 15.35
C GLN A 31 -8.06 -5.41 16.19
N ASN A 32 -8.90 -6.29 16.76
CA ASN A 32 -10.02 -5.89 17.62
C ASN A 32 -9.55 -5.16 18.89
N ARG A 33 -8.45 -5.59 19.49
CA ARG A 33 -7.85 -4.91 20.65
C ARG A 33 -7.34 -3.53 20.27
N ARG A 34 -6.64 -3.43 19.13
CA ARG A 34 -6.14 -2.16 18.58
C ARG A 34 -7.27 -1.18 18.28
N GLN A 35 -8.37 -1.64 17.70
CA GLN A 35 -9.55 -0.80 17.43
C GLN A 35 -10.18 -0.24 18.71
N LYS A 36 -10.32 -1.06 19.75
CA LYS A 36 -10.81 -0.60 21.06
C LYS A 36 -9.90 0.46 21.65
N LEU A 37 -8.59 0.24 21.57
CA LEU A 37 -7.58 1.15 22.09
C LEU A 37 -7.56 2.49 21.34
N ASN A 38 -7.65 2.47 20.01
CA ASN A 38 -7.81 3.66 19.19
C ASN A 38 -9.06 4.49 19.59
N GLY A 39 -10.15 3.81 19.92
CA GLY A 39 -11.36 4.44 20.45
C GLY A 39 -11.12 5.16 21.79
N GLN A 40 -10.37 4.52 22.70
CA GLN A 40 -10.00 5.09 24.00
C GLN A 40 -9.04 6.28 23.84
N ILE A 41 -8.00 6.15 23.02
CA ILE A 41 -7.05 7.23 22.71
C ILE A 41 -7.79 8.46 22.17
N ASN A 42 -8.72 8.25 21.23
CA ASN A 42 -9.52 9.35 20.68
C ASN A 42 -10.45 10.00 21.74
N LYS A 43 -10.98 9.22 22.68
CA LYS A 43 -11.77 9.77 23.80
C LYS A 43 -10.89 10.64 24.70
N GLU A 44 -9.74 10.14 25.14
CA GLU A 44 -8.79 10.88 25.98
C GLU A 44 -8.28 12.15 25.29
N MET A 45 -7.94 12.09 23.99
CA MET A 45 -7.53 13.26 23.21
C MET A 45 -8.60 14.35 23.17
N ARG A 46 -9.88 13.98 23.03
CA ARG A 46 -10.99 14.95 23.07
C ARG A 46 -11.18 15.56 24.45
N MET A 47 -11.06 14.75 25.52
CA MET A 47 -11.12 15.25 26.89
C MET A 47 -9.97 16.21 27.17
N ARG A 48 -8.76 15.88 26.70
CA ARG A 48 -7.58 16.75 26.79
C ARG A 48 -7.83 18.09 26.12
N ALA A 49 -8.29 18.09 24.87
CA ALA A 49 -8.58 19.32 24.13
C ALA A 49 -9.66 20.18 24.83
N GLY A 50 -10.72 19.54 25.35
CA GLY A 50 -11.75 20.21 26.14
C GLY A 50 -11.19 20.84 27.42
N ALA A 51 -10.35 20.10 28.16
CA ALA A 51 -9.68 20.59 29.37
C ALA A 51 -8.71 21.74 29.06
N GLU A 52 -7.92 21.66 27.98
CA GLU A 52 -7.02 22.75 27.55
C GLU A 52 -7.81 24.03 27.20
N ASN A 53 -8.93 23.89 26.49
CA ASN A 53 -9.79 25.03 26.17
C ASN A 53 -10.42 25.64 27.43
N LEU A 54 -10.91 24.81 28.35
CA LEU A 54 -11.47 25.27 29.62
C LEU A 54 -10.40 25.94 30.49
N PHE A 55 -9.18 25.41 30.53
CA PHE A 55 -8.06 25.99 31.25
C PHE A 55 -7.68 27.38 30.72
N ARG A 56 -7.73 27.56 29.40
CA ARG A 56 -7.50 28.85 28.73
C ARG A 56 -8.63 29.84 28.99
N ALA A 57 -9.88 29.37 29.02
CA ALA A 57 -11.07 30.20 29.23
C ALA A 57 -11.32 30.55 30.71
N ALA A 58 -10.85 29.73 31.65
CA ALA A 58 -11.09 29.92 33.08
C ALA A 58 -10.34 31.14 33.64
N SER A 59 -11.11 32.09 34.19
CA SER A 59 -10.59 33.26 34.92
C SER A 59 -10.43 32.99 36.42
N ASN A 60 -11.20 32.05 36.98
CA ASN A 60 -11.15 31.68 38.39
C ASN A 60 -9.96 30.74 38.66
N ARG A 61 -9.09 31.15 39.59
CA ARG A 61 -7.89 30.41 39.98
C ARG A 61 -8.18 28.98 40.47
N LYS A 62 -9.21 28.76 41.29
CA LYS A 62 -9.55 27.41 41.80
C LYS A 62 -9.98 26.47 40.68
N ILE A 63 -10.80 26.98 39.75
CA ILE A 63 -11.22 26.23 38.56
C ILE A 63 -10.00 25.90 37.70
N LYS A 64 -9.10 26.88 37.52
CA LYS A 64 -7.88 26.69 36.73
C LYS A 64 -6.93 25.64 37.33
N GLU A 65 -6.76 25.63 38.66
CA GLU A 65 -5.99 24.60 39.38
C GLU A 65 -6.64 23.21 39.25
N GLN A 66 -7.97 23.12 39.37
CA GLN A 66 -8.70 21.86 39.17
C GLN A 66 -8.55 21.33 37.73
N VAL A 67 -8.71 22.19 36.72
CA VAL A 67 -8.55 21.80 35.31
C VAL A 67 -7.11 21.40 35.01
N ALA A 68 -6.10 22.02 35.64
CA ALA A 68 -4.71 21.60 35.50
C ALA A 68 -4.46 20.19 36.04
N MET A 69 -5.05 19.84 37.20
CA MET A 69 -4.96 18.48 37.74
C MET A 69 -5.62 17.46 36.82
N GLU A 70 -6.83 17.75 36.33
CA GLU A 70 -7.52 16.88 35.36
C GLU A 70 -6.72 16.73 34.06
N LEU A 71 -6.13 17.80 33.55
CA LEU A 71 -5.28 17.76 32.36
C LEU A 71 -4.06 16.86 32.58
N SER A 72 -3.46 16.89 33.78
CA SER A 72 -2.37 15.98 34.14
C SER A 72 -2.83 14.52 34.16
N PHE A 73 -4.01 14.23 34.70
CA PHE A 73 -4.57 12.88 34.72
C PHE A 73 -4.86 12.35 33.31
N VAL A 74 -5.50 13.16 32.46
CA VAL A 74 -5.78 12.82 31.05
C VAL A 74 -4.48 12.59 30.27
N ASN A 75 -3.45 13.42 30.48
CA ASN A 75 -2.15 13.22 29.84
C ASN A 75 -1.47 11.91 30.28
N SER A 76 -1.57 11.56 31.57
CA SER A 76 -1.05 10.29 32.08
C SER A 76 -1.78 9.08 31.47
N ASN A 77 -3.11 9.11 31.40
CA ASN A 77 -3.89 8.05 30.78
C ASN A 77 -3.58 7.91 29.29
N LEU A 78 -3.49 9.03 28.57
CA LEU A 78 -3.15 9.03 27.16
C LEU A 78 -1.77 8.41 26.91
N GLN A 79 -0.79 8.68 27.79
CA GLN A 79 0.53 8.08 27.71
C GLN A 79 0.47 6.56 27.88
N LEU A 80 -0.27 6.05 28.87
CA LEU A 80 -0.46 4.61 29.08
C LEU A 80 -1.13 3.93 27.87
N LEU A 81 -2.16 4.53 27.30
CA LEU A 81 -2.84 3.99 26.12
C LEU A 81 -1.93 3.95 24.89
N LYS A 82 -1.08 4.97 24.71
CA LYS A 82 -0.08 5.00 23.64
C LYS A 82 0.99 3.93 23.82
N GLU A 83 1.41 3.69 25.05
CA GLU A 83 2.35 2.61 25.37
C GLU A 83 1.72 1.24 25.09
N GLU A 84 0.46 1.00 25.47
CA GLU A 84 -0.25 -0.23 25.13
C GLU A 84 -0.37 -0.42 23.60
N LEU A 85 -0.61 0.66 22.86
CA LEU A 85 -0.69 0.61 21.40
C LEU A 85 0.67 0.26 20.79
N ALA A 86 1.74 0.87 21.31
CA ALA A 86 3.10 0.54 20.91
C ALA A 86 3.42 -0.93 21.20
N GLU A 87 2.99 -1.49 22.35
CA GLU A 87 3.15 -2.92 22.65
C GLU A 87 2.43 -3.78 21.59
N ILE A 88 1.19 -3.46 21.23
CA ILE A 88 0.44 -4.20 20.18
C ILE A 88 1.11 -4.09 18.81
N ASN A 89 1.59 -2.90 18.43
CA ASN A 89 2.30 -2.68 17.17
C ASN A 89 3.68 -3.36 17.13
N SER A 90 4.19 -3.79 18.29
CA SER A 90 5.45 -4.56 18.40
C SER A 90 5.25 -6.07 18.29
N GLU A 91 4.00 -6.53 18.18
CA GLU A 91 3.67 -7.95 18.11
C GLU A 91 4.02 -8.50 16.72
N VAL A 92 5.15 -9.19 16.60
CA VAL A 92 5.64 -9.73 15.32
C VAL A 92 5.28 -11.21 15.13
N GLU A 93 5.19 -11.98 16.22
CA GLU A 93 5.07 -13.44 16.20
C GLU A 93 3.78 -13.90 15.53
N ALA A 94 2.67 -13.20 15.78
CA ALA A 94 1.38 -13.50 15.16
C ALA A 94 1.40 -13.49 13.62
N TYR A 95 2.42 -12.88 13.02
CA TYR A 95 2.59 -12.76 11.57
C TYR A 95 3.62 -13.71 10.97
N GLN A 96 4.54 -14.24 11.78
CA GLN A 96 5.58 -15.15 11.31
C GLN A 96 5.00 -16.52 10.94
N ASN A 97 5.82 -17.36 10.28
CA ASN A 97 5.53 -18.78 10.11
C ASN A 97 5.92 -19.56 11.38
N ASP A 98 5.16 -20.60 11.69
CA ASP A 98 5.37 -21.49 12.84
C ASP A 98 6.49 -22.53 12.60
N THR A 99 6.95 -22.71 11.35
CA THR A 99 8.04 -23.64 11.01
C THR A 99 9.42 -23.10 11.42
N LEU A 100 9.94 -23.61 12.54
CA LEU A 100 11.33 -23.66 12.99
C LEU A 100 12.16 -22.36 12.94
N LEU A 101 12.05 -21.57 14.02
CA LEU A 101 13.05 -20.77 14.80
C LEU A 101 14.48 -20.46 14.27
N ARG A 102 14.76 -20.41 12.96
CA ARG A 102 16.14 -20.20 12.44
C ARG A 102 16.43 -18.79 11.91
N SER A 103 15.40 -17.98 11.75
CA SER A 103 15.50 -16.65 11.15
C SER A 103 15.09 -15.56 12.14
N VAL A 104 15.70 -14.39 11.99
CA VAL A 104 15.27 -13.21 12.76
C VAL A 104 13.86 -12.81 12.31
N PRO A 105 12.94 -12.45 13.22
CA PRO A 105 11.60 -12.04 12.82
C PRO A 105 11.60 -10.80 11.91
N LEU A 106 10.75 -10.81 10.90
CA LEU A 106 10.48 -9.62 10.09
C LEU A 106 9.46 -8.73 10.81
N ILE A 107 9.55 -7.42 10.62
CA ILE A 107 8.64 -6.39 11.14
C ILE A 107 7.51 -6.18 10.11
N PRO A 108 6.29 -6.69 10.37
CA PRO A 108 5.11 -6.38 9.57
C PRO A 108 4.47 -5.06 10.03
N LEU A 109 3.69 -4.44 9.15
CA LEU A 109 2.87 -3.28 9.47
C LEU A 109 1.42 -3.67 9.76
N GLY A 110 0.85 -3.07 10.81
CA GLY A 110 -0.58 -3.11 11.07
C GLY A 110 -1.37 -2.27 10.07
N LEU A 111 -2.56 -2.75 9.68
CA LEU A 111 -3.45 -2.01 8.77
C LEU A 111 -3.97 -0.73 9.45
N LYS A 112 -4.14 0.35 8.69
CA LYS A 112 -4.97 1.50 9.08
C LYS A 112 -6.42 1.05 9.25
N GLU A 113 -7.11 1.67 10.18
CA GLU A 113 -8.52 1.39 10.47
C GLU A 113 -9.39 2.54 9.97
N THR A 114 -10.62 2.23 9.58
CA THR A 114 -11.63 3.22 9.21
C THR A 114 -12.99 2.90 9.83
N LYS A 115 -13.82 3.93 9.96
CA LYS A 115 -15.19 3.82 10.45
C LYS A 115 -16.15 3.41 9.34
N GLU A 116 -17.30 2.90 9.75
CA GLU A 116 -18.45 2.75 8.86
C GLU A 116 -18.92 4.13 8.40
N ILE A 117 -19.34 4.19 7.14
CA ILE A 117 -19.85 5.40 6.52
C ILE A 117 -21.08 4.97 5.75
N ASP A 118 -22.20 5.61 6.07
CA ASP A 118 -23.42 5.51 5.28
C ASP A 118 -23.41 6.62 4.24
N VAL A 119 -23.31 6.24 2.97
CA VAL A 119 -23.32 7.18 1.83
C VAL A 119 -24.67 7.24 1.14
N LYS A 120 -25.65 6.42 1.58
CA LYS A 120 -26.88 6.18 0.83
C LYS A 120 -27.66 7.44 0.54
N LEU A 121 -28.06 8.17 1.58
CA LEU A 121 -28.83 9.40 1.41
C LEU A 121 -28.06 10.44 0.61
N VAL A 122 -26.75 10.59 0.85
CA VAL A 122 -25.91 11.57 0.14
C VAL A 122 -25.84 11.25 -1.35
N PHE A 123 -25.70 9.97 -1.72
CA PHE A 123 -25.68 9.56 -3.12
C PHE A 123 -27.05 9.67 -3.77
N GLN A 124 -28.14 9.31 -3.08
CA GLN A 124 -29.50 9.45 -3.59
C GLN A 124 -29.86 10.92 -3.86
N ASP A 125 -29.55 11.81 -2.90
CA ASP A 125 -29.76 13.25 -3.05
C ASP A 125 -28.92 13.80 -4.21
N TYR A 126 -27.66 13.37 -4.36
CA TYR A 126 -26.80 13.80 -5.46
C TYR A 126 -27.29 13.29 -6.83
N ILE A 127 -27.80 12.05 -6.90
CA ILE A 127 -28.39 11.49 -8.13
C ILE A 127 -29.60 12.33 -8.55
N LEU A 128 -30.46 12.68 -7.59
CA LEU A 128 -31.61 13.53 -7.86
C LEU A 128 -31.19 14.94 -8.30
N GLU A 129 -30.25 15.57 -7.59
CA GLU A 129 -29.84 16.95 -7.83
C GLU A 129 -29.04 17.11 -9.13
N HIS A 130 -28.06 16.23 -9.38
CA HIS A 130 -27.11 16.36 -10.49
C HIS A 130 -27.54 15.60 -11.74
N TYR A 131 -28.05 14.38 -11.56
CA TYR A 131 -28.42 13.50 -12.67
C TYR A 131 -29.91 13.62 -13.04
N SER A 132 -30.73 14.27 -12.19
CA SER A 132 -32.19 14.39 -12.37
C SER A 132 -32.90 13.03 -12.47
N GLU A 133 -32.38 12.04 -11.76
CA GLU A 133 -32.93 10.68 -11.70
C GLU A 133 -33.38 10.35 -10.27
N ASP A 134 -34.28 9.38 -10.11
CA ASP A 134 -34.69 8.94 -8.78
C ASP A 134 -33.56 8.13 -8.13
N GLY A 135 -33.03 8.62 -7.02
CA GLY A 135 -31.98 7.93 -6.26
C GLY A 135 -32.41 6.55 -5.74
N ALA A 136 -33.72 6.29 -5.59
CA ALA A 136 -34.23 4.98 -5.19
C ALA A 136 -33.94 3.87 -6.23
N ASP A 137 -33.84 4.24 -7.52
CA ASP A 137 -33.55 3.29 -8.60
C ASP A 137 -32.11 2.75 -8.55
N TYR A 138 -31.25 3.38 -7.75
CA TYR A 138 -29.82 3.07 -7.59
C TYR A 138 -29.47 2.45 -6.24
N GLU A 139 -30.49 2.05 -5.45
CA GLU A 139 -30.30 1.45 -4.13
C GLU A 139 -29.37 0.24 -4.16
N GLN A 140 -29.47 -0.60 -5.20
CA GLN A 140 -28.66 -1.80 -5.34
C GLN A 140 -27.17 -1.46 -5.54
N GLU A 141 -26.85 -0.51 -6.41
CA GLU A 141 -25.51 -0.03 -6.70
C GLU A 141 -24.88 0.66 -5.48
N ILE A 142 -25.67 1.45 -4.76
CA ILE A 142 -25.25 2.10 -3.52
C ILE A 142 -24.91 1.05 -2.47
N GLN A 143 -25.80 0.06 -2.27
CA GLN A 143 -25.59 -1.04 -1.34
C GLN A 143 -24.35 -1.86 -1.72
N GLU A 144 -24.17 -2.13 -3.00
CA GLU A 144 -23.00 -2.83 -3.55
C GLU A 144 -21.68 -2.13 -3.20
N PHE A 145 -21.61 -0.81 -3.39
CA PHE A 145 -20.45 -0.02 -3.02
C PHE A 145 -20.19 0.00 -1.51
N MET A 146 -21.26 0.13 -0.70
CA MET A 146 -21.15 0.10 0.76
C MET A 146 -20.67 -1.26 1.27
N GLU A 147 -21.14 -2.36 0.69
CA GLU A 147 -20.70 -3.72 1.01
C GLU A 147 -19.22 -3.94 0.65
N LEU A 148 -18.78 -3.46 -0.52
CA LEU A 148 -17.36 -3.51 -0.92
C LEU A 148 -16.49 -2.71 0.07
N ARG A 149 -16.94 -1.51 0.44
CA ARG A 149 -16.26 -0.70 1.46
C ARG A 149 -16.23 -1.41 2.82
N GLN A 150 -17.29 -2.10 3.20
CA GLN A 150 -17.34 -2.86 4.45
C GLN A 150 -16.40 -4.06 4.41
N ALA A 151 -16.36 -4.79 3.29
CA ALA A 151 -15.49 -5.94 3.11
C ALA A 151 -14.00 -5.57 3.18
N MET A 152 -13.60 -4.45 2.56
CA MET A 152 -12.19 -4.03 2.55
C MET A 152 -11.64 -3.62 3.93
N ARG A 153 -12.51 -3.35 4.92
CA ARG A 153 -12.11 -3.04 6.30
C ARG A 153 -11.53 -4.25 7.03
N THR A 154 -11.87 -5.46 6.60
CA THR A 154 -11.37 -6.71 7.18
C THR A 154 -10.76 -7.61 6.10
N PRO A 155 -9.72 -7.16 5.36
CA PRO A 155 -9.20 -7.95 4.26
C PRO A 155 -8.53 -9.23 4.77
N LYS A 156 -8.61 -10.30 3.97
CA LYS A 156 -7.85 -11.53 4.23
C LYS A 156 -6.35 -11.26 4.13
N ARG A 157 -5.55 -11.99 4.88
CA ARG A 157 -4.07 -11.89 4.85
C ARG A 157 -3.49 -12.80 3.78
N THR A 158 -3.96 -12.59 2.56
CA THR A 158 -3.68 -13.41 1.38
C THR A 158 -3.73 -12.52 0.14
N SER A 159 -3.32 -13.05 -1.01
CA SER A 159 -3.48 -12.38 -2.30
C SER A 159 -4.92 -11.93 -2.55
N GLU A 160 -5.93 -12.73 -2.18
CA GLU A 160 -7.34 -12.36 -2.31
C GLU A 160 -7.70 -11.08 -1.54
N GLY A 161 -7.12 -10.87 -0.35
CA GLY A 161 -7.37 -9.65 0.42
C GLY A 161 -6.68 -8.43 -0.18
N VAL A 162 -5.53 -8.63 -0.85
CA VAL A 162 -4.89 -7.58 -1.66
C VAL A 162 -5.79 -7.22 -2.84
N ASP A 163 -6.32 -8.22 -3.54
CA ASP A 163 -7.20 -8.02 -4.69
C ASP A 163 -8.50 -7.29 -4.29
N LEU A 164 -9.08 -7.62 -3.13
CA LEU A 164 -10.22 -6.90 -2.55
C LEU A 164 -9.92 -5.40 -2.30
N LEU A 165 -8.74 -5.09 -1.78
CA LEU A 165 -8.33 -3.70 -1.56
C LEU A 165 -8.12 -2.95 -2.89
N PHE A 166 -7.54 -3.60 -3.90
CA PHE A 166 -7.41 -3.04 -5.25
C PHE A 166 -8.77 -2.84 -5.92
N GLU A 167 -9.71 -3.78 -5.76
CA GLU A 167 -11.08 -3.65 -6.28
C GLU A 167 -11.72 -2.37 -5.73
N TYR A 168 -11.68 -2.16 -4.41
CA TYR A 168 -12.19 -0.93 -3.80
C TYR A 168 -11.43 0.32 -4.25
N TYR A 169 -10.09 0.28 -4.25
CA TYR A 169 -9.27 1.39 -4.71
C TYR A 169 -9.61 1.83 -6.14
N ASN A 170 -9.82 0.87 -7.04
CA ASN A 170 -10.17 1.14 -8.43
C ASN A 170 -11.62 1.63 -8.56
N GLN A 171 -12.56 1.16 -7.72
CA GLN A 171 -13.91 1.73 -7.68
C GLN A 171 -13.94 3.19 -7.22
N LEU A 172 -13.01 3.62 -6.36
CA LEU A 172 -12.90 5.02 -5.94
C LEU A 172 -12.61 5.97 -7.11
N TYR A 173 -12.05 5.51 -8.23
CA TYR A 173 -11.93 6.32 -9.44
C TYR A 173 -13.31 6.68 -10.01
N PHE A 174 -14.21 5.71 -10.13
CA PHE A 174 -15.56 5.95 -10.64
C PHE A 174 -16.36 6.81 -9.65
N VAL A 175 -16.30 6.49 -8.36
CA VAL A 175 -17.03 7.21 -7.32
C VAL A 175 -16.59 8.68 -7.23
N GLU A 176 -15.29 8.96 -7.29
CA GLU A 176 -14.77 10.34 -7.32
C GLU A 176 -15.36 11.12 -8.49
N ASN A 177 -15.27 10.55 -9.70
CA ASN A 177 -15.78 11.21 -10.89
C ASN A 177 -17.31 11.32 -10.92
N ARG A 178 -18.06 10.48 -10.21
CA ARG A 178 -19.53 10.52 -10.23
C ARG A 178 -20.17 11.39 -9.15
N PHE A 179 -19.54 11.48 -7.98
CA PHE A 179 -20.18 12.07 -6.79
C PHE A 179 -19.37 13.18 -6.13
N PHE A 180 -18.14 13.45 -6.59
CA PHE A 180 -17.24 14.45 -5.99
C PHE A 180 -16.91 15.55 -6.99
N PRO A 181 -17.81 16.54 -7.16
CA PRO A 181 -17.57 17.68 -8.05
C PRO A 181 -16.38 18.52 -7.54
N PRO A 182 -15.55 19.10 -8.44
CA PRO A 182 -14.34 19.83 -8.05
C PRO A 182 -14.63 21.18 -7.36
N ASP A 183 -15.80 21.76 -7.62
CA ASP A 183 -16.26 23.07 -7.15
C ASP A 183 -17.16 23.01 -5.91
N ARG A 184 -17.57 21.81 -5.47
CA ARG A 184 -18.43 21.62 -4.31
C ARG A 184 -17.93 20.53 -3.37
N HIS A 185 -17.97 20.82 -2.07
CA HIS A 185 -17.65 19.82 -1.06
C HIS A 185 -18.85 18.92 -0.78
N THR A 186 -18.62 17.61 -0.82
CA THR A 186 -19.61 16.61 -0.37
C THR A 186 -19.75 16.65 1.16
N SER A 187 -20.85 16.11 1.68
CA SER A 187 -21.11 15.95 3.11
C SER A 187 -20.47 14.69 3.70
N ILE A 188 -19.68 13.95 2.92
CA ILE A 188 -19.08 12.68 3.31
C ILE A 188 -17.77 12.94 4.06
N TYR A 189 -17.67 12.41 5.29
CA TYR A 189 -16.48 12.53 6.12
C TYR A 189 -15.77 11.18 6.24
N LEU A 190 -14.60 11.08 5.61
CA LEU A 190 -13.76 9.90 5.59
C LEU A 190 -12.85 9.93 6.82
N THR A 191 -13.09 9.02 7.77
CA THR A 191 -12.30 8.91 9.00
C THR A 191 -11.35 7.73 8.93
N TRP A 192 -10.05 7.97 9.09
CA TRP A 192 -9.03 6.93 9.18
C TRP A 192 -8.18 7.11 10.43
N TYR A 193 -7.77 6.00 11.02
CA TYR A 193 -6.84 5.96 12.14
C TYR A 193 -5.43 5.73 11.62
N ASP A 194 -4.49 6.50 12.16
CA ASP A 194 -3.07 6.36 11.90
C ASP A 194 -2.56 4.97 12.34
N ALA A 195 -1.82 4.28 11.47
CA ALA A 195 -1.39 2.92 11.73
C ALA A 195 -0.35 2.82 12.85
N LEU A 196 0.43 3.86 13.11
CA LEU A 196 1.51 3.81 14.11
C LEU A 196 1.04 4.33 15.47
N THR A 197 0.20 5.38 15.47
CA THR A 197 -0.17 6.16 16.66
C THR A 197 -1.63 6.02 17.06
N GLY A 198 -2.48 5.46 16.19
CA GLY A 198 -3.91 5.29 16.48
C GLY A 198 -4.70 6.60 16.50
N ILE A 199 -4.10 7.72 16.10
CA ILE A 199 -4.75 9.03 16.08
C ILE A 199 -5.67 9.11 14.85
N PRO A 200 -6.95 9.50 15.02
CA PRO A 200 -7.86 9.64 13.89
C PRO A 200 -7.59 10.92 13.10
N SER A 201 -7.76 10.82 11.79
CA SER A 201 -7.78 11.92 10.84
C SER A 201 -9.07 11.87 10.04
N VAL A 202 -9.67 13.03 9.78
CA VAL A 202 -10.92 13.16 9.04
C VAL A 202 -10.72 14.09 7.87
N GLN A 203 -11.08 13.64 6.66
CA GLN A 203 -11.04 14.42 5.43
C GLN A 203 -12.28 14.16 4.59
N ARG A 204 -12.57 15.04 3.64
CA ARG A 204 -13.65 14.83 2.66
C ARG A 204 -13.13 14.42 1.27
N SER A 205 -11.82 14.50 1.06
CA SER A 205 -11.19 14.20 -0.23
C SER A 205 -11.08 12.69 -0.46
N ILE A 206 -11.49 12.23 -1.65
CA ILE A 206 -11.28 10.84 -2.08
C ILE A 206 -9.78 10.48 -2.16
N ALA A 207 -8.89 11.45 -2.42
CA ALA A 207 -7.45 11.21 -2.38
C ALA A 207 -6.99 10.69 -1.00
N PHE A 208 -7.64 11.13 0.09
CA PHE A 208 -7.33 10.61 1.44
C PHE A 208 -7.80 9.16 1.63
N GLU A 209 -8.96 8.79 1.10
CA GLU A 209 -9.42 7.38 1.09
C GLU A 209 -8.46 6.51 0.27
N LYS A 210 -8.15 6.94 -0.97
CA LYS A 210 -7.25 6.23 -1.89
C LYS A 210 -5.87 6.00 -1.25
N GLY A 211 -5.26 7.05 -0.70
CA GLY A 211 -3.97 6.94 -0.02
C GLY A 211 -4.01 5.98 1.19
N SER A 212 -5.09 6.01 1.97
CA SER A 212 -5.24 5.14 3.15
C SER A 212 -5.47 3.67 2.77
N VAL A 213 -6.26 3.40 1.72
CA VAL A 213 -6.44 2.05 1.17
C VAL A 213 -5.13 1.52 0.60
N LEU A 214 -4.38 2.36 -0.12
CA LEU A 214 -3.08 1.98 -0.67
C LEU A 214 -2.05 1.68 0.42
N PHE A 215 -2.05 2.43 1.52
CA PHE A 215 -1.24 2.09 2.69
C PHE A 215 -1.58 0.70 3.25
N ASN A 216 -2.87 0.34 3.27
CA ASN A 216 -3.30 -1.00 3.68
C ASN A 216 -2.87 -2.09 2.71
N ILE A 217 -2.84 -1.84 1.40
CA ILE A 217 -2.26 -2.75 0.41
C ILE A 217 -0.79 -3.01 0.73
N CYS A 218 0.01 -1.96 0.92
CA CYS A 218 1.43 -2.08 1.29
C CYS A 218 1.62 -2.84 2.60
N SER A 219 0.83 -2.50 3.62
CA SER A 219 0.88 -3.16 4.93
C SER A 219 0.52 -4.65 4.83
N LEU A 220 -0.44 -5.02 3.99
CA LEU A 220 -0.83 -6.41 3.77
C LEU A 220 0.30 -7.21 3.11
N TYR A 221 1.01 -6.63 2.14
CA TYR A 221 2.20 -7.23 1.56
C TYR A 221 3.29 -7.51 2.61
N THR A 222 3.51 -6.59 3.56
CA THR A 222 4.47 -6.85 4.66
C THR A 222 4.06 -8.04 5.53
N GLN A 223 2.76 -8.21 5.79
CA GLN A 223 2.23 -9.32 6.58
C GLN A 223 2.26 -10.65 5.81
N ILE A 224 2.09 -10.62 4.49
CA ILE A 224 2.22 -11.80 3.63
C ILE A 224 3.69 -12.22 3.58
N GLY A 225 4.62 -11.27 3.36
CA GLY A 225 6.06 -11.53 3.33
C GLY A 225 6.59 -12.11 4.65
N ALA A 226 6.18 -11.54 5.78
CA ALA A 226 6.56 -12.05 7.11
C ALA A 226 6.07 -13.48 7.40
N ARG A 227 4.97 -13.91 6.77
CA ARG A 227 4.40 -15.24 6.98
C ARG A 227 5.07 -16.34 6.14
N GLN A 228 5.90 -15.99 5.16
CA GLN A 228 6.47 -17.01 4.29
C GLN A 228 7.43 -17.93 5.04
N ASP A 229 7.51 -19.20 4.61
CA ASP A 229 8.47 -20.17 5.15
C ASP A 229 9.87 -19.90 4.59
N ARG A 230 10.67 -19.15 5.36
CA ARG A 230 12.04 -18.79 4.96
C ARG A 230 13.07 -19.91 5.17
N SER A 231 12.63 -21.13 5.50
CA SER A 231 13.47 -22.34 5.43
C SER A 231 13.49 -22.98 4.03
N THR A 232 12.73 -22.42 3.09
CA THR A 232 12.65 -22.90 1.70
C THR A 232 13.04 -21.79 0.72
N PRO A 233 13.69 -22.11 -0.41
CA PRO A 233 14.06 -21.09 -1.40
C PRO A 233 12.83 -20.39 -1.99
N GLU A 234 11.71 -21.13 -2.18
CA GLU A 234 10.46 -20.57 -2.67
C GLU A 234 9.86 -19.57 -1.67
N GLY A 235 9.82 -19.91 -0.38
CA GLY A 235 9.28 -19.01 0.65
C GLY A 235 10.13 -17.75 0.83
N ILE A 236 11.46 -17.86 0.72
CA ILE A 236 12.34 -16.68 0.70
C ILE A 236 12.04 -15.79 -0.52
N GLN A 237 11.90 -16.38 -1.71
CA GLN A 237 11.60 -15.63 -2.94
C GLN A 237 10.23 -14.93 -2.88
N GLU A 238 9.22 -15.59 -2.31
CA GLU A 238 7.92 -14.98 -2.04
C GLU A 238 8.03 -13.85 -1.02
N ALA A 239 8.84 -14.01 0.04
CA ALA A 239 9.07 -12.94 1.02
C ALA A 239 9.68 -11.70 0.36
N ILE A 240 10.75 -11.89 -0.44
CA ILE A 240 11.40 -10.83 -1.24
C ILE A 240 10.37 -10.11 -2.10
N THR A 241 9.59 -10.86 -2.88
CA THR A 241 8.61 -10.29 -3.83
C THR A 241 7.58 -9.41 -3.13
N ASN A 242 7.01 -9.91 -2.02
CA ASN A 242 6.01 -9.16 -1.26
C ASN A 242 6.61 -7.91 -0.58
N LEU A 243 7.83 -8.00 -0.05
CA LEU A 243 8.50 -6.86 0.58
C LEU A 243 8.89 -5.78 -0.45
N GLN A 244 9.33 -6.16 -1.65
CA GLN A 244 9.60 -5.21 -2.75
C GLN A 244 8.33 -4.48 -3.19
N LEU A 245 7.19 -5.18 -3.26
CA LEU A 245 5.89 -4.57 -3.57
C LEU A 245 5.45 -3.59 -2.47
N ALA A 246 5.66 -3.93 -1.20
CA ALA A 246 5.41 -3.02 -0.09
C ALA A 246 6.30 -1.77 -0.17
N ALA A 247 7.61 -1.94 -0.40
CA ALA A 247 8.57 -0.85 -0.54
C ALA A 247 8.17 0.12 -1.66
N GLY A 248 7.85 -0.41 -2.85
CA GLY A 248 7.49 0.42 -4.01
C GLY A 248 6.17 1.15 -3.80
N GLY A 249 5.24 0.53 -3.08
CA GLY A 249 4.01 1.18 -2.65
C GLY A 249 4.22 2.34 -1.67
N PHE A 250 5.06 2.17 -0.64
CA PHE A 250 5.40 3.27 0.26
C PHE A 250 6.14 4.41 -0.46
N ARG A 251 7.02 4.08 -1.41
CA ARG A 251 7.68 5.06 -2.28
C ARG A 251 6.68 5.85 -3.13
N TYR A 252 5.69 5.16 -3.71
CA TYR A 252 4.61 5.81 -4.46
C TYR A 252 3.74 6.71 -3.57
N LEU A 253 3.38 6.26 -2.37
CA LEU A 253 2.67 7.06 -1.37
C LEU A 253 3.44 8.33 -1.00
N ALA A 254 4.76 8.22 -0.80
CA ALA A 254 5.61 9.35 -0.44
C ALA A 254 5.64 10.43 -1.53
N ALA A 255 5.56 10.01 -2.80
CA ALA A 255 5.55 10.91 -3.95
C ALA A 255 4.18 11.57 -4.19
N ASN A 256 3.07 10.87 -3.95
CA ASN A 256 1.74 11.29 -4.41
C ASN A 256 0.75 11.66 -3.29
N PHE A 257 0.94 11.17 -2.05
CA PHE A 257 -0.03 11.29 -0.96
C PHE A 257 0.55 11.88 0.34
N SER A 258 1.76 12.47 0.30
CA SER A 258 2.49 12.89 1.50
C SER A 258 1.98 14.15 2.21
N HIS A 259 0.94 14.78 1.67
CA HIS A 259 0.25 15.93 2.30
C HIS A 259 -0.95 15.51 3.15
N ALA A 260 -1.19 14.21 3.32
CA ALA A 260 -2.24 13.71 4.20
C ALA A 260 -2.04 14.20 5.65
N PRO A 261 -3.12 14.46 6.40
CA PRO A 261 -3.05 14.94 7.79
C PRO A 261 -2.56 13.89 8.80
N SER A 262 -2.32 12.64 8.38
CA SER A 262 -1.88 11.55 9.25
C SER A 262 -0.36 11.35 9.21
N MET A 263 0.24 11.03 10.35
CA MET A 263 1.70 11.00 10.51
C MET A 263 2.34 9.79 9.82
N ASP A 264 1.65 8.65 9.81
CA ASP A 264 1.99 7.42 9.09
C ASP A 264 2.12 7.63 7.57
N MET A 265 1.48 8.66 7.03
CA MET A 265 1.52 9.05 5.62
C MET A 265 2.47 10.22 5.35
N SER A 266 3.18 10.71 6.36
CA SER A 266 4.17 11.77 6.17
C SER A 266 5.35 11.25 5.34
N LYS A 267 5.91 12.10 4.47
CA LYS A 267 7.04 11.73 3.60
C LYS A 267 8.23 11.09 4.36
N PRO A 268 8.70 11.63 5.51
CA PRO A 268 9.81 11.02 6.24
C PRO A 268 9.49 9.62 6.76
N VAL A 269 8.26 9.38 7.22
CA VAL A 269 7.84 8.07 7.72
C VAL A 269 7.73 7.07 6.56
N LEU A 270 7.11 7.46 5.44
CA LEU A 270 6.97 6.58 4.27
C LEU A 270 8.33 6.18 3.66
N LEU A 271 9.29 7.10 3.60
CA LEU A 271 10.66 6.78 3.14
C LEU A 271 11.41 5.89 4.13
N MET A 272 11.15 6.03 5.43
CA MET A 272 11.68 5.11 6.43
C MET A 272 11.07 3.71 6.29
N LEU A 273 9.76 3.61 5.99
CA LEU A 273 9.10 2.33 5.73
C LEU A 273 9.61 1.65 4.45
N ASP A 274 9.82 2.42 3.37
CA ASP A 274 10.50 1.94 2.15
C ASP A 274 11.88 1.34 2.50
N ALA A 275 12.72 2.10 3.20
CA ALA A 275 14.05 1.62 3.61
C ALA A 275 13.99 0.39 4.53
N LEU A 276 13.01 0.32 5.45
CA LEU A 276 12.81 -0.85 6.31
C LEU A 276 12.47 -2.09 5.50
N MET A 277 11.56 -1.96 4.51
CA MET A 277 11.20 -3.07 3.64
C MET A 277 12.40 -3.54 2.81
N MET A 278 13.21 -2.61 2.28
CA MET A 278 14.42 -2.96 1.53
C MET A 278 15.52 -3.58 2.39
N GLY A 279 15.67 -3.17 3.65
CA GLY A 279 16.55 -3.86 4.60
C GLY A 279 16.13 -5.31 4.85
N GLN A 280 14.82 -5.55 4.95
CA GLN A 280 14.26 -6.91 5.06
C GLN A 280 14.40 -7.72 3.77
N VAL A 281 14.33 -7.09 2.60
CA VAL A 281 14.65 -7.75 1.32
C VAL A 281 16.11 -8.22 1.32
N GLN A 282 17.05 -7.36 1.75
CA GLN A 282 18.47 -7.73 1.82
C GLN A 282 18.70 -8.88 2.81
N GLU A 283 18.05 -8.85 3.97
CA GLU A 283 18.08 -9.97 4.94
C GLU A 283 17.63 -11.28 4.30
N CYS A 284 16.54 -11.27 3.52
CA CYS A 284 16.09 -12.47 2.81
C CYS A 284 17.09 -12.92 1.72
N ILE A 285 17.79 -12.01 1.04
CA ILE A 285 18.84 -12.37 0.07
C ILE A 285 20.00 -13.08 0.79
N PHE A 286 20.43 -12.56 1.94
CA PHE A 286 21.42 -13.21 2.78
C PHE A 286 20.95 -14.59 3.25
N GLU A 287 19.73 -14.71 3.77
CA GLU A 287 19.13 -15.98 4.19
C GLU A 287 19.13 -17.01 3.05
N ARG A 288 18.86 -16.59 1.81
CA ARG A 288 18.92 -17.46 0.63
C ARG A 288 20.32 -17.99 0.38
N ARG A 289 21.35 -17.14 0.55
CA ARG A 289 22.75 -17.49 0.30
C ARG A 289 23.26 -18.52 1.33
N VAL A 290 22.81 -18.42 2.58
CA VAL A 290 23.21 -19.35 3.65
C VAL A 290 22.30 -20.57 3.79
N LEU A 291 21.26 -20.67 2.94
CA LEU A 291 20.28 -21.74 2.98
C LEU A 291 20.94 -23.09 2.63
N GLY A 292 20.77 -24.08 3.51
CA GLY A 292 21.39 -25.40 3.34
C GLY A 292 22.84 -25.49 3.84
N GLY A 293 23.39 -24.40 4.37
CA GLY A 293 24.78 -24.30 4.85
C GLY A 293 25.66 -23.52 3.89
N VAL A 294 26.82 -23.08 4.39
CA VAL A 294 27.83 -22.36 3.60
C VAL A 294 28.98 -23.31 3.32
N ALA A 295 29.42 -23.38 2.06
CA ALA A 295 30.59 -24.17 1.71
C ALA A 295 31.83 -23.63 2.44
N GLU A 296 32.62 -24.52 3.05
CA GLU A 296 33.84 -24.16 3.78
C GLU A 296 35.00 -23.91 2.81
N ASN A 297 34.90 -22.87 1.96
CA ASN A 297 36.01 -22.41 1.12
C ASN A 297 36.16 -20.88 1.19
N VAL A 298 37.33 -20.39 0.76
CA VAL A 298 37.71 -18.97 0.83
C VAL A 298 36.69 -18.07 0.13
N GLN A 299 36.37 -18.35 -1.13
CA GLN A 299 35.49 -17.51 -1.96
C GLN A 299 34.11 -17.35 -1.31
N THR A 300 33.42 -18.45 -1.04
CA THR A 300 32.04 -18.42 -0.55
C THR A 300 31.95 -17.80 0.85
N SER A 301 32.97 -17.99 1.69
CA SER A 301 33.00 -17.40 3.03
C SER A 301 33.06 -15.88 2.97
N PHE A 302 33.91 -15.30 2.11
CA PHE A 302 33.99 -13.85 1.95
C PHE A 302 32.78 -13.26 1.25
N GLU A 303 32.23 -13.93 0.24
CA GLU A 303 30.98 -13.48 -0.39
C GLU A 303 29.81 -13.41 0.61
N VAL A 304 29.66 -14.41 1.48
CA VAL A 304 28.64 -14.40 2.55
C VAL A 304 28.95 -13.31 3.59
N ALA A 305 30.23 -13.07 3.89
CA ALA A 305 30.64 -12.00 4.79
C ALA A 305 30.26 -10.61 4.24
N GLN A 306 30.54 -10.35 2.97
CA GLN A 306 30.20 -9.10 2.30
C GLN A 306 28.67 -8.93 2.22
N GLU A 307 27.92 -9.98 1.91
CA GLU A 307 26.46 -9.95 1.87
C GLU A 307 25.87 -9.59 3.25
N ALA A 308 26.37 -10.19 4.33
CA ALA A 308 25.97 -9.84 5.70
C ALA A 308 26.31 -8.39 6.06
N ALA A 309 27.43 -7.86 5.58
CA ALA A 309 27.79 -6.46 5.76
C ALA A 309 26.78 -5.52 5.06
N VAL A 310 26.31 -5.85 3.85
CA VAL A 310 25.23 -5.08 3.17
C VAL A 310 23.95 -5.04 4.01
N VAL A 311 23.55 -6.18 4.61
CA VAL A 311 22.37 -6.22 5.49
C VAL A 311 22.56 -5.31 6.71
N SER A 312 23.75 -5.34 7.32
CA SER A 312 24.08 -4.46 8.46
C SER A 312 24.02 -2.98 8.08
N GLU A 313 24.58 -2.60 6.94
CA GLU A 313 24.56 -1.23 6.42
C GLU A 313 23.13 -0.76 6.14
N ALA A 314 22.32 -1.61 5.51
CA ALA A 314 20.91 -1.33 5.24
C ALA A 314 20.14 -1.05 6.54
N TYR A 315 20.27 -1.90 7.56
CA TYR A 315 19.61 -1.66 8.84
C TYR A 315 20.19 -0.48 9.63
N SER A 316 21.48 -0.22 9.51
CA SER A 316 22.10 0.99 10.08
C SER A 316 21.47 2.25 9.47
N LYS A 317 21.20 2.25 8.16
CA LYS A 317 20.49 3.34 7.48
C LYS A 317 19.05 3.48 7.97
N VAL A 318 18.33 2.38 8.14
CA VAL A 318 16.97 2.38 8.69
C VAL A 318 16.96 2.95 10.11
N HIS A 319 17.89 2.53 10.97
CA HIS A 319 18.02 3.05 12.33
C HIS A 319 18.23 4.57 12.34
N GLN A 320 19.09 5.10 11.46
CA GLN A 320 19.29 6.55 11.31
C GLN A 320 18.00 7.28 10.92
N LEU A 321 17.22 6.71 9.99
CA LEU A 321 15.93 7.27 9.58
C LEU A 321 14.91 7.24 10.72
N MET A 322 14.86 6.16 11.49
CA MET A 322 13.99 6.05 12.67
C MET A 322 14.38 7.02 13.79
N MET A 323 15.67 7.33 13.94
CA MET A 323 16.17 8.31 14.91
C MET A 323 15.95 9.77 14.51
N HIS A 324 15.54 10.01 13.26
CA HIS A 324 15.26 11.37 12.80
C HIS A 324 14.12 12.01 13.63
N PRO A 325 14.23 13.28 14.08
CA PRO A 325 13.23 13.90 14.97
C PRO A 325 11.79 13.92 14.45
N LYS A 326 11.62 13.95 13.12
CA LYS A 326 10.29 13.89 12.48
C LYS A 326 9.65 12.49 12.47
N VAL A 327 10.37 11.47 12.94
CA VAL A 327 10.00 10.05 12.82
C VAL A 327 10.01 9.38 14.19
N LYS A 328 11.06 9.60 14.98
CA LYS A 328 11.34 8.93 16.26
C LYS A 328 10.17 8.83 17.22
N ASP A 329 9.41 9.91 17.38
CA ASP A 329 8.34 10.00 18.38
C ASP A 329 7.05 9.25 17.97
N TYR A 330 6.98 8.77 16.73
CA TYR A 330 5.80 8.12 16.17
C TYR A 330 5.98 6.60 15.99
N ILE A 331 7.21 6.10 16.05
CA ILE A 331 7.52 4.68 15.85
C ILE A 331 7.70 3.99 17.21
N PRO A 332 7.22 2.74 17.37
CA PRO A 332 7.52 1.95 18.56
C PRO A 332 9.03 1.85 18.83
N TYR A 333 9.44 2.10 20.09
CA TYR A 333 10.84 1.97 20.52
C TYR A 333 11.39 0.54 20.31
N SER A 334 10.53 -0.46 20.36
CA SER A 334 10.85 -1.86 20.05
C SER A 334 11.35 -2.05 18.61
N TRP A 335 10.78 -1.33 17.63
CA TRP A 335 11.21 -1.42 16.22
C TRP A 335 12.60 -0.81 16.04
N ILE A 336 12.82 0.36 16.66
CA ILE A 336 14.14 0.99 16.72
C ILE A 336 15.16 0.01 17.30
N SER A 337 14.83 -0.61 18.43
CA SER A 337 15.69 -1.59 19.10
C SER A 337 15.93 -2.82 18.22
N MET A 338 14.89 -3.36 17.57
CA MET A 338 14.98 -4.52 16.68
C MET A 338 15.92 -4.24 15.51
N VAL A 339 15.75 -3.10 14.84
CA VAL A 339 16.60 -2.69 13.72
C VAL A 339 18.05 -2.52 14.16
N LEU A 340 18.30 -1.97 15.35
CA LEU A 340 19.64 -1.86 15.91
C LEU A 340 20.24 -3.25 16.22
N VAL A 341 19.47 -4.15 16.82
CA VAL A 341 19.88 -5.55 17.06
C VAL A 341 20.25 -6.23 15.75
N LYS A 342 19.41 -6.11 14.70
CA LYS A 342 19.69 -6.67 13.38
C LYS A 342 20.97 -6.09 12.78
N SER A 343 21.15 -4.78 12.82
CA SER A 343 22.38 -4.11 12.36
C SER A 343 23.62 -4.70 13.04
N GLN A 344 23.63 -4.84 14.37
CA GLN A 344 24.76 -5.41 15.11
C GLN A 344 24.96 -6.91 14.82
N HIS A 345 23.88 -7.69 14.76
CA HIS A 345 23.94 -9.13 14.50
C HIS A 345 24.47 -9.46 13.10
N PHE A 346 24.03 -8.74 12.06
CA PHE A 346 24.55 -8.96 10.71
C PHE A 346 25.98 -8.44 10.55
N LYS A 347 26.37 -7.39 11.29
CA LYS A 347 27.78 -6.97 11.39
C LYS A 347 28.64 -8.04 12.06
N ALA A 348 28.15 -8.65 13.13
CA ALA A 348 28.85 -9.76 13.77
C ALA A 348 28.97 -10.95 12.82
N SER A 349 27.89 -11.26 12.09
CA SER A 349 27.86 -12.33 11.09
C SER A 349 28.87 -12.09 9.96
N SER A 350 29.02 -10.85 9.47
CA SER A 350 30.05 -10.56 8.46
C SER A 350 31.44 -10.88 8.96
N HIS A 351 31.80 -10.43 10.18
CA HIS A 351 33.09 -10.77 10.78
C HIS A 351 33.26 -12.28 11.03
N TYR A 352 32.21 -12.98 11.44
CA TYR A 352 32.24 -14.43 11.60
C TYR A 352 32.57 -15.14 10.29
N TYR A 353 31.88 -14.82 9.18
CA TYR A 353 32.15 -15.48 7.90
C TYR A 353 33.50 -15.09 7.30
N ALA A 354 33.97 -13.85 7.50
CA ALA A 354 35.34 -13.48 7.10
C ALA A 354 36.39 -14.30 7.86
N ALA A 355 36.18 -14.55 9.15
CA ALA A 355 37.05 -15.43 9.92
C ALA A 355 37.06 -16.87 9.37
N MET A 356 35.91 -17.38 8.94
CA MET A 356 35.79 -18.71 8.32
C MET A 356 36.59 -18.81 7.02
N GLY A 357 36.61 -17.73 6.23
CA GLY A 357 37.42 -17.65 5.00
C GLY A 357 38.93 -17.78 5.25
N TYR A 358 39.42 -17.43 6.45
CA TYR A 358 40.83 -17.60 6.83
C TYR A 358 41.16 -18.98 7.40
N THR A 359 40.15 -19.74 7.87
CA THR A 359 40.30 -21.04 8.56
C THR A 359 39.94 -22.24 7.70
N ASP A 360 40.00 -22.10 6.37
CA ASP A 360 39.72 -23.18 5.42
C ASP A 360 40.42 -24.49 5.85
N LYS A 361 39.63 -25.57 5.91
CA LYS A 361 40.02 -26.90 6.40
C LYS A 361 40.52 -27.82 5.29
N GLU A 362 40.58 -27.36 4.04
CA GLU A 362 41.17 -28.15 2.96
C GLU A 362 42.66 -28.44 3.19
N SER A 363 43.15 -29.53 2.56
CA SER A 363 44.55 -29.98 2.69
C SER A 363 45.55 -28.93 2.21
N THR A 364 45.12 -28.01 1.34
CA THR A 364 45.88 -26.87 0.84
C THR A 364 44.98 -25.64 0.84
N TYR A 365 45.33 -24.61 1.63
CA TYR A 365 44.61 -23.35 1.66
C TYR A 365 44.69 -22.61 0.31
N ASP A 366 43.56 -22.15 -0.21
CA ASP A 366 43.48 -21.40 -1.48
C ASP A 366 43.97 -19.95 -1.35
N GLN A 367 45.30 -19.80 -1.32
CA GLN A 367 45.96 -18.50 -1.21
C GLN A 367 45.69 -17.59 -2.42
N ALA A 368 45.54 -18.16 -3.62
CA ALA A 368 45.35 -17.39 -4.84
C ALA A 368 44.00 -16.68 -4.85
N THR A 369 42.94 -17.38 -4.44
CA THR A 369 41.61 -16.79 -4.27
C THR A 369 41.60 -15.76 -3.15
N LEU A 370 42.29 -16.01 -2.03
CA LEU A 370 42.40 -15.02 -0.97
C LEU A 370 43.04 -13.71 -1.47
N GLU A 371 44.12 -13.78 -2.25
CA GLU A 371 44.78 -12.59 -2.81
C GLU A 371 43.87 -11.79 -3.76
N GLN A 372 42.92 -12.45 -4.43
CA GLN A 372 41.94 -11.80 -5.30
C GLN A 372 40.80 -11.14 -4.53
N VAL A 373 40.30 -11.79 -3.48
CA VAL A 373 39.13 -11.34 -2.72
C VAL A 373 39.50 -10.33 -1.63
N PHE A 374 40.69 -10.41 -1.04
CA PHE A 374 41.09 -9.54 0.07
C PHE A 374 40.92 -8.02 -0.22
N PRO A 375 41.28 -7.51 -1.42
CA PRO A 375 41.08 -6.09 -1.75
C PRO A 375 39.60 -5.67 -1.94
N THR A 376 38.69 -6.62 -2.18
CA THR A 376 37.25 -6.32 -2.29
C THR A 376 36.61 -6.18 -0.91
N VAL A 377 37.14 -6.90 0.08
CA VAL A 377 36.66 -6.95 1.47
C VAL A 377 37.17 -5.76 2.29
N TYR A 378 38.41 -5.32 2.06
CA TYR A 378 39.05 -4.21 2.79
C TYR A 378 39.57 -3.14 1.82
N ASP A 379 39.28 -1.87 2.11
CA ASP A 379 39.79 -0.76 1.31
C ASP A 379 41.33 -0.67 1.35
N GLU A 380 41.94 -0.31 0.22
CA GLU A 380 43.41 -0.19 0.00
C GLU A 380 44.13 0.79 0.93
N HIS A 381 43.41 1.63 1.67
CA HIS A 381 43.98 2.70 2.52
C HIS A 381 44.28 2.28 3.96
N ARG A 382 44.23 0.98 4.31
CA ARG A 382 44.50 0.49 5.68
C ARG A 382 45.70 -0.45 5.76
N SER A 383 46.33 -0.48 6.94
CA SER A 383 47.57 -1.18 7.30
C SER A 383 47.53 -2.72 7.26
N LEU A 384 46.46 -3.32 6.71
CA LEU A 384 46.27 -4.77 6.66
C LEU A 384 46.83 -5.35 5.37
N GLN A 385 47.78 -6.25 5.50
CA GLN A 385 48.35 -6.99 4.37
C GLN A 385 47.62 -8.32 4.22
N VAL A 386 47.56 -8.82 2.98
CA VAL A 386 47.03 -10.16 2.70
C VAL A 386 47.87 -11.17 3.48
N PRO A 387 47.27 -11.99 4.38
CA PRO A 387 48.02 -12.96 5.15
C PRO A 387 48.54 -14.06 4.24
N ARG A 388 49.85 -14.37 4.32
CA ARG A 388 50.52 -15.37 3.48
C ARG A 388 50.87 -16.64 4.25
N SER A 389 51.13 -16.50 5.55
CA SER A 389 51.43 -17.63 6.42
C SER A 389 50.18 -18.15 7.14
N GLN A 390 50.19 -19.42 7.53
CA GLN A 390 49.13 -20.01 8.35
C GLN A 390 48.97 -19.26 9.68
N GLN A 391 50.08 -18.80 10.27
CA GLN A 391 50.05 -18.03 11.52
C GLN A 391 49.40 -16.66 11.34
N GLU A 392 49.68 -15.94 10.25
CA GLU A 392 49.01 -14.68 9.92
C GLU A 392 47.50 -14.87 9.69
N ARG A 393 47.11 -15.91 8.95
CA ARG A 393 45.70 -16.26 8.73
C ARG A 393 44.99 -16.57 10.04
N LYS A 394 45.61 -17.36 10.92
CA LYS A 394 45.07 -17.68 12.25
C LYS A 394 44.88 -16.42 13.11
N ARG A 395 45.88 -15.52 13.14
CA ARG A 395 45.80 -14.25 13.89
C ARG A 395 44.67 -13.37 13.37
N LEU A 396 44.52 -13.24 12.05
CA LEU A 396 43.46 -12.45 11.44
C LEU A 396 42.08 -13.06 11.68
N SER A 397 41.94 -14.39 11.51
CA SER A 397 40.72 -15.11 11.87
C SER A 397 40.32 -14.86 13.32
N LYS A 398 41.25 -15.02 14.27
CA LYS A 398 41.01 -14.80 15.71
C LYS A 398 40.54 -13.38 16.00
N ALA A 399 41.14 -12.38 15.35
CA ALA A 399 40.72 -10.98 15.48
C ALA A 399 39.30 -10.73 14.94
N HIS A 400 38.95 -11.31 13.79
CA HIS A 400 37.59 -11.26 13.24
C HIS A 400 36.56 -11.97 14.13
N ILE A 401 36.84 -13.17 14.64
CA ILE A 401 35.95 -13.86 15.57
C ILE A 401 35.74 -13.06 16.85
N ARG A 402 36.81 -12.48 17.40
CA ARG A 402 36.69 -11.61 18.58
C ARG A 402 35.78 -10.41 18.31
N GLN A 403 35.93 -9.77 17.16
CA GLN A 403 35.05 -8.68 16.75
C GLN A 403 33.60 -9.15 16.60
N ALA A 404 33.37 -10.33 16.02
CA ALA A 404 32.04 -10.94 15.93
C ALA A 404 31.42 -11.20 17.31
N LEU A 405 32.22 -11.70 18.27
CA LEU A 405 31.78 -11.92 19.65
C LEU A 405 31.31 -10.63 20.32
N MET A 406 32.14 -9.58 20.28
CA MET A 406 31.79 -8.28 20.89
C MET A 406 30.49 -7.70 20.28
N LEU A 407 30.31 -7.82 18.97
CA LEU A 407 29.11 -7.34 18.27
C LEU A 407 27.87 -8.19 18.60
N HIS A 408 28.01 -9.51 18.73
CA HIS A 408 26.93 -10.39 19.19
C HIS A 408 26.52 -10.11 20.64
N GLU A 409 27.50 -9.87 21.53
CA GLU A 409 27.24 -9.46 22.91
C GLU A 409 26.50 -8.11 22.96
N GLU A 410 26.89 -7.16 22.12
CA GLU A 410 26.18 -5.88 21.99
C GLU A 410 24.76 -6.06 21.47
N ALA A 411 24.53 -6.93 20.48
CA ALA A 411 23.20 -7.27 20.00
C ALA A 411 22.33 -7.87 21.11
N LEU A 412 22.88 -8.81 21.89
CA LEU A 412 22.21 -9.40 23.06
C LEU A 412 21.95 -8.36 24.16
N ARG A 413 22.87 -7.41 24.38
CA ARG A 413 22.69 -6.31 25.34
C ARG A 413 21.52 -5.41 24.94
N VAL A 414 21.46 -4.96 23.68
CA VAL A 414 20.36 -4.14 23.16
C VAL A 414 19.02 -4.88 23.22
N HIS A 415 19.01 -6.17 22.84
CA HIS A 415 17.87 -7.06 23.03
C HIS A 415 17.38 -7.07 24.49
N ASN A 416 18.29 -7.31 25.43
CA ASN A 416 17.99 -7.43 26.85
C ASN A 416 17.49 -6.13 27.49
N LEU A 417 17.85 -4.97 26.95
CA LEU A 417 17.31 -3.68 27.42
C LEU A 417 15.86 -3.44 26.99
N SER A 418 15.40 -4.03 25.88
CA SER A 418 14.03 -3.83 25.39
C SER A 418 13.07 -4.86 25.98
N LYS A 419 12.10 -4.39 26.79
CA LYS A 419 11.05 -5.24 27.38
C LYS A 419 10.25 -6.01 26.33
N MET A 420 10.04 -5.43 25.16
CA MET A 420 9.28 -6.07 24.09
C MET A 420 10.10 -7.12 23.34
N LEU A 421 11.38 -6.87 23.10
CA LEU A 421 12.22 -7.85 22.40
C LEU A 421 12.43 -9.12 23.22
N ARG A 422 12.55 -9.00 24.55
CA ARG A 422 12.63 -10.17 25.46
C ARG A 422 11.41 -11.10 25.43
N LYS A 423 10.30 -10.68 24.82
CA LYS A 423 9.11 -11.54 24.65
C LYS A 423 9.17 -12.36 23.35
N ILE A 424 10.18 -12.13 22.52
CA ILE A 424 10.34 -12.75 21.20
C ILE A 424 11.37 -13.86 21.34
N ASP A 425 10.93 -15.04 21.74
CA ASP A 425 11.82 -16.19 22.05
C ASP A 425 12.68 -16.58 20.84
N THR A 426 12.08 -16.47 19.65
CA THR A 426 12.73 -16.74 18.36
C THR A 426 13.99 -15.88 18.14
N LEU A 427 13.90 -14.58 18.45
CA LEU A 427 15.01 -13.64 18.31
C LEU A 427 16.11 -13.95 19.31
N GLN A 428 15.76 -14.20 20.57
CA GLN A 428 16.72 -14.53 21.61
C GLN A 428 17.52 -15.79 21.24
N GLU A 429 16.84 -16.82 20.73
CA GLU A 429 17.47 -18.08 20.35
C GLU A 429 18.43 -17.91 19.17
N VAL A 430 18.05 -17.18 18.12
CA VAL A 430 18.94 -16.90 16.97
C VAL A 430 20.19 -16.14 17.40
N LEU A 431 20.05 -15.12 18.26
CA LEU A 431 21.19 -14.35 18.77
C LEU A 431 22.12 -15.22 19.61
N ARG A 432 21.56 -16.04 20.51
CA ARG A 432 22.35 -16.95 21.36
C ARG A 432 23.09 -17.99 20.52
N GLN A 433 22.43 -18.64 19.58
CA GLN A 433 23.07 -19.63 18.70
C GLN A 433 24.20 -19.03 17.85
N SER A 434 24.08 -17.76 17.44
CA SER A 434 25.10 -17.08 16.65
C SER A 434 26.30 -16.65 17.51
N HIS A 435 26.02 -16.20 18.74
CA HIS A 435 27.03 -15.97 19.76
C HIS A 435 27.80 -17.26 20.10
N ASP A 436 27.10 -18.35 20.41
CA ASP A 436 27.72 -19.62 20.82
C ASP A 436 28.56 -20.23 19.71
N ARG A 437 28.14 -20.11 18.44
CA ARG A 437 28.97 -20.48 17.27
C ARG A 437 30.27 -19.67 17.21
N SER A 438 30.19 -18.37 17.44
CA SER A 438 31.37 -17.49 17.46
C SER A 438 32.29 -17.85 18.64
N MET A 439 31.72 -18.18 19.80
CA MET A 439 32.46 -18.53 21.02
C MET A 439 33.20 -19.87 20.89
N SER A 440 32.53 -20.89 20.33
CA SER A 440 33.17 -22.17 20.05
C SER A 440 34.35 -21.99 19.10
N CYS A 441 34.16 -21.24 18.01
CA CYS A 441 35.25 -20.95 17.07
C CYS A 441 36.41 -20.18 17.73
N TYR A 442 36.11 -19.19 18.58
CA TYR A 442 37.15 -18.47 19.32
C TYR A 442 37.97 -19.42 20.20
N THR A 443 37.30 -20.32 20.92
CA THR A 443 37.93 -21.28 21.82
C THR A 443 38.82 -22.28 21.06
N GLU A 444 38.40 -22.70 19.87
CA GLU A 444 39.21 -23.57 19.00
C GLU A 444 40.47 -22.87 18.48
N LEU A 445 40.43 -21.54 18.31
CA LEU A 445 41.57 -20.75 17.86
C LEU A 445 42.50 -20.30 19.00
N ASP A 446 42.02 -20.31 20.24
CA ASP A 446 42.74 -19.83 21.43
C ASP A 446 43.70 -20.92 21.96
N GLU A 447 45.01 -20.72 21.77
CA GLU A 447 46.06 -21.60 22.32
C GLU A 447 46.74 -20.97 23.54
N GLU A 448 47.22 -21.79 24.49
CA GLU A 448 47.78 -21.35 25.78
C GLU A 448 49.00 -20.40 25.68
N ASP A 449 49.67 -20.36 24.51
CA ASP A 449 50.88 -19.55 24.24
C ASP A 449 50.62 -18.31 23.34
N ASP A 450 49.37 -17.94 23.07
CA ASP A 450 49.01 -16.79 22.22
C ASP A 450 49.20 -15.41 22.92
N PHE A 451 50.46 -15.04 23.24
CA PHE A 451 50.82 -13.71 23.76
C PHE A 451 50.90 -12.60 22.67
N PHE A 452 50.04 -12.67 21.65
CA PHE A 452 50.06 -11.68 20.56
C PHE A 452 49.38 -10.36 20.97
N GLU A 453 49.92 -9.26 20.46
CA GLU A 453 49.30 -7.95 20.58
C GLU A 453 47.90 -7.98 19.92
N MET A 454 46.94 -7.35 20.59
CA MET A 454 45.55 -7.32 20.14
C MET A 454 45.45 -6.57 18.81
N MET A 455 45.15 -7.31 17.74
CA MET A 455 44.97 -6.73 16.40
C MET A 455 43.53 -6.25 16.24
N ASP A 456 43.39 -4.96 15.91
CA ASP A 456 42.10 -4.40 15.52
C ASP A 456 41.83 -4.69 14.04
N VAL A 457 40.63 -5.17 13.74
CA VAL A 457 40.17 -5.44 12.37
C VAL A 457 39.18 -4.38 11.90
N PRO A 458 39.29 -3.90 10.64
CA PRO A 458 38.36 -2.96 10.06
C PRO A 458 37.02 -3.64 9.76
N ASP A 459 36.00 -2.80 9.60
CA ASP A 459 34.71 -3.24 9.10
C ASP A 459 34.86 -3.82 7.68
N ILE A 460 34.15 -4.92 7.44
CA ILE A 460 34.05 -5.56 6.12
C ILE A 460 33.20 -4.70 5.21
N LYS A 461 33.69 -4.45 3.99
CA LYS A 461 32.97 -3.72 2.96
C LYS A 461 31.80 -4.55 2.43
N GLY A 462 30.60 -3.98 2.44
CA GLY A 462 29.42 -4.61 1.87
C GLY A 462 29.51 -4.75 0.35
N GLU A 463 29.20 -5.94 -0.16
CA GLU A 463 29.02 -6.24 -1.58
C GLU A 463 27.90 -7.28 -1.74
N THR A 464 27.06 -7.11 -2.76
CA THR A 464 25.96 -8.02 -3.07
C THR A 464 25.91 -8.25 -4.57
N GLU A 465 25.72 -9.50 -4.98
CA GLU A 465 25.52 -9.86 -6.39
C GLU A 465 24.14 -9.47 -6.89
N LEU A 466 23.17 -9.32 -5.99
CA LEU A 466 21.78 -9.08 -6.32
C LEU A 466 21.28 -7.77 -5.71
N VAL A 467 21.46 -6.68 -6.46
CA VAL A 467 20.86 -5.39 -6.12
C VAL A 467 19.41 -5.37 -6.62
N LEU A 468 18.47 -5.42 -5.68
CA LEU A 468 17.04 -5.32 -5.97
C LEU A 468 16.52 -3.91 -5.69
N GLU A 469 15.63 -3.43 -6.56
CA GLU A 469 14.89 -2.18 -6.37
C GLU A 469 13.45 -2.45 -5.92
N PRO A 470 12.77 -1.48 -5.30
CA PRO A 470 11.35 -1.60 -5.02
C PRO A 470 10.50 -1.79 -6.27
N THR A 471 9.52 -2.68 -6.18
CA THR A 471 8.63 -3.01 -7.30
C THR A 471 7.47 -2.03 -7.35
N ALA A 472 7.27 -1.38 -8.49
CA ALA A 472 6.16 -0.47 -8.69
C ALA A 472 4.80 -1.19 -8.56
N ILE A 473 3.81 -0.48 -8.02
CA ILE A 473 2.45 -1.01 -7.90
C ILE A 473 1.81 -1.10 -9.28
N ASP A 474 1.29 -2.28 -9.61
CA ASP A 474 0.43 -2.50 -10.76
C ASP A 474 -1.03 -2.24 -10.41
N PHE A 475 -1.52 -1.03 -10.72
CA PHE A 475 -2.93 -0.67 -10.54
C PHE A 475 -3.88 -1.41 -11.51
N THR A 476 -3.35 -2.04 -12.56
CA THR A 476 -4.15 -2.77 -13.56
C THR A 476 -4.41 -4.23 -13.18
N ARG A 477 -3.80 -4.69 -12.07
CA ARG A 477 -3.94 -6.04 -11.51
C ARG A 477 -5.39 -6.48 -11.36
N VAL A 478 -6.26 -5.58 -10.87
CA VAL A 478 -7.70 -5.83 -10.69
C VAL A 478 -8.49 -4.86 -11.55
N LYS A 479 -9.06 -5.35 -12.66
CA LYS A 479 -9.97 -4.56 -13.47
C LYS A 479 -11.35 -4.55 -12.82
N VAL A 480 -11.97 -3.38 -12.78
CA VAL A 480 -13.31 -3.21 -12.22
C VAL A 480 -14.21 -2.47 -13.19
N ASN A 481 -15.49 -2.85 -13.20
CA ASN A 481 -16.52 -2.12 -13.93
C ASN A 481 -17.16 -1.09 -13.01
N ASP A 482 -17.56 0.03 -13.58
CA ASP A 482 -18.24 1.08 -12.84
C ASP A 482 -19.57 0.59 -12.25
N ILE A 483 -19.65 0.53 -10.93
CA ILE A 483 -20.87 0.12 -10.22
C ILE A 483 -22.06 0.99 -10.65
N PHE A 484 -21.83 2.28 -10.84
CA PHE A 484 -22.85 3.27 -11.17
C PHE A 484 -22.95 3.55 -12.68
N HIS A 485 -22.57 2.58 -13.52
CA HIS A 485 -22.61 2.72 -14.99
C HIS A 485 -23.96 3.16 -15.54
N LYS A 486 -25.09 2.81 -14.88
CA LYS A 486 -26.45 3.18 -15.30
C LYS A 486 -26.67 4.70 -15.41
N LEU A 487 -25.96 5.51 -14.62
CA LEU A 487 -26.02 6.98 -14.68
C LEU A 487 -25.57 7.53 -16.05
N GLY A 488 -24.80 6.75 -16.81
CA GLY A 488 -24.40 7.05 -18.17
C GLY A 488 -22.88 7.02 -18.37
N PRO A 489 -22.44 7.22 -19.64
CA PRO A 489 -21.03 7.31 -20.01
C PRO A 489 -20.26 8.33 -19.16
N LEU A 490 -19.23 7.87 -18.44
CA LEU A 490 -18.47 8.69 -17.49
C LEU A 490 -17.81 9.92 -18.13
N ALA A 491 -17.42 9.83 -19.41
CA ALA A 491 -16.83 10.97 -20.14
C ALA A 491 -17.78 12.18 -20.22
N ILE A 492 -19.09 11.93 -20.13
CA ILE A 492 -20.14 12.94 -20.25
C ILE A 492 -20.83 13.14 -18.90
N PHE A 493 -21.35 12.06 -18.31
CA PHE A 493 -22.19 12.06 -17.12
C PHE A 493 -21.36 11.88 -15.84
N ASN A 494 -20.51 12.86 -15.55
CA ASN A 494 -19.68 12.92 -14.34
C ASN A 494 -19.97 14.20 -13.54
N ALA A 495 -19.49 14.24 -12.30
CA ALA A 495 -19.67 15.34 -11.36
C ALA A 495 -18.95 16.63 -11.77
N GLY A 496 -17.93 16.56 -12.63
CA GLY A 496 -17.24 17.74 -13.15
C GLY A 496 -17.98 18.43 -14.30
N ASN A 497 -18.96 17.75 -14.90
CA ASN A 497 -19.73 18.24 -16.03
C ASN A 497 -21.14 18.65 -15.58
N ASN A 498 -21.70 19.67 -16.23
CA ASN A 498 -23.06 20.13 -16.00
C ASN A 498 -23.91 20.00 -17.28
N TRP A 499 -25.19 19.71 -17.12
CA TRP A 499 -26.18 19.69 -18.19
C TRP A 499 -27.53 20.19 -17.67
N SER A 500 -28.44 20.55 -18.58
CA SER A 500 -29.79 20.96 -18.21
C SER A 500 -30.57 19.79 -17.63
N ALA A 501 -31.58 20.09 -16.82
CA ALA A 501 -32.59 19.10 -16.44
C ALA A 501 -33.18 18.43 -17.72
N PRO A 502 -33.52 17.12 -17.66
CA PRO A 502 -34.10 16.40 -18.78
C PRO A 502 -35.38 17.07 -19.26
N ARG A 503 -35.47 17.20 -20.59
CA ARG A 503 -36.61 17.81 -21.27
C ARG A 503 -37.23 16.83 -22.24
N MET A 504 -38.50 16.54 -22.01
CA MET A 504 -39.30 15.66 -22.84
C MET A 504 -39.87 16.43 -24.03
N VAL A 505 -39.66 15.89 -25.23
CA VAL A 505 -40.15 16.47 -26.48
C VAL A 505 -40.97 15.42 -27.23
N ASP A 506 -42.22 15.73 -27.53
CA ASP A 506 -43.11 14.90 -28.36
C ASP A 506 -43.18 15.49 -29.77
N ILE A 507 -42.73 14.74 -30.78
CA ILE A 507 -42.66 15.18 -32.18
C ILE A 507 -43.51 14.23 -33.04
N GLN A 508 -44.45 14.77 -33.80
CA GLN A 508 -45.17 14.02 -34.82
C GLN A 508 -44.38 14.03 -36.13
N ARG A 509 -44.25 12.89 -36.80
CA ARG A 509 -43.52 12.78 -38.07
C ARG A 509 -44.22 13.59 -39.15
N GLY A 510 -43.51 14.54 -39.77
CA GLY A 510 -43.97 15.30 -40.93
C GLY A 510 -43.71 14.55 -42.24
N ALA A 511 -44.16 15.13 -43.36
CA ALA A 511 -43.94 14.59 -44.70
C ALA A 511 -42.44 14.40 -45.02
N GLU A 512 -41.62 15.35 -44.60
CA GLU A 512 -40.16 15.37 -44.77
C GLU A 512 -39.41 14.74 -43.58
N GLY A 513 -40.10 14.03 -42.68
CA GLY A 513 -39.52 13.45 -41.47
C GLY A 513 -39.60 14.37 -40.24
N PHE A 514 -38.60 14.29 -39.36
CA PHE A 514 -38.58 15.05 -38.10
C PHE A 514 -37.80 16.37 -38.18
N GLY A 515 -36.96 16.59 -39.20
CA GLY A 515 -36.23 17.86 -39.41
C GLY A 515 -35.04 18.09 -38.49
N PHE A 516 -34.30 17.03 -38.15
CA PHE A 516 -33.01 17.11 -37.46
C PHE A 516 -32.09 15.96 -37.90
N THR A 517 -30.79 16.12 -37.68
CA THR A 517 -29.79 15.07 -37.89
C THR A 517 -29.10 14.72 -36.58
N VAL A 518 -28.53 13.52 -36.48
CA VAL A 518 -27.84 13.03 -35.29
C VAL A 518 -26.42 12.56 -35.59
N ARG A 519 -25.54 12.60 -34.59
CA ARG A 519 -24.14 12.14 -34.66
C ARG A 519 -23.66 11.58 -33.33
N GLY A 520 -22.47 10.98 -33.33
CA GLY A 520 -21.86 10.43 -32.12
C GLY A 520 -22.49 9.12 -31.65
N ASP A 521 -21.85 8.51 -30.65
CA ASP A 521 -22.23 7.25 -30.02
C ASP A 521 -22.17 7.42 -28.50
N SER A 522 -23.19 6.96 -27.78
CA SER A 522 -23.21 6.85 -26.31
C SER A 522 -22.71 8.10 -25.55
N PRO A 523 -23.48 9.20 -25.50
CA PRO A 523 -24.82 9.37 -26.05
C PRO A 523 -24.83 9.88 -27.49
N VAL A 524 -25.93 9.62 -28.20
CA VAL A 524 -26.19 10.21 -29.51
C VAL A 524 -26.56 11.69 -29.35
N ILE A 525 -26.04 12.54 -30.23
CA ILE A 525 -26.10 13.99 -30.16
C ILE A 525 -26.93 14.52 -31.34
N ILE A 526 -27.77 15.53 -31.10
CA ILE A 526 -28.40 16.30 -32.18
C ILE A 526 -27.34 17.12 -32.91
N ALA A 527 -27.07 16.79 -34.17
CA ALA A 527 -26.03 17.42 -34.98
C ALA A 527 -26.49 18.70 -35.67
N SER A 528 -27.74 18.75 -36.11
CA SER A 528 -28.36 19.94 -36.72
C SER A 528 -29.88 19.87 -36.57
N VAL A 529 -30.53 21.02 -36.54
CA VAL A 529 -31.99 21.13 -36.53
C VAL A 529 -32.43 22.08 -37.65
N ASP A 530 -33.32 21.62 -38.50
CA ASP A 530 -33.79 22.37 -39.66
C ASP A 530 -34.77 23.47 -39.21
N ARG A 531 -34.50 24.72 -39.61
CA ARG A 531 -35.34 25.87 -39.21
C ARG A 531 -36.72 25.75 -39.83
N GLY A 532 -37.75 25.95 -39.01
CA GLY A 532 -39.16 25.89 -39.45
C GLY A 532 -39.75 24.47 -39.52
N TYR A 533 -38.98 23.44 -39.17
CA TYR A 533 -39.46 22.06 -39.12
C TYR A 533 -40.00 21.66 -37.74
N VAL A 534 -40.67 20.51 -37.69
CA VAL A 534 -41.35 19.99 -36.49
C VAL A 534 -40.43 19.87 -35.28
N ALA A 535 -39.17 19.44 -35.43
CA ALA A 535 -38.23 19.35 -34.30
C ALA A 535 -37.82 20.72 -33.74
N SER A 536 -37.57 21.72 -34.60
CA SER A 536 -37.28 23.09 -34.17
C SER A 536 -38.44 23.69 -33.38
N ALA A 537 -39.67 23.52 -33.89
CA ALA A 537 -40.89 24.00 -33.22
C ALA A 537 -41.17 23.26 -31.89
N SER A 538 -40.73 22.01 -31.78
CA SER A 538 -40.86 21.20 -30.55
C SER A 538 -39.72 21.46 -29.55
N GLY A 539 -38.79 22.37 -29.88
CA GLY A 539 -37.73 22.83 -29.01
C GLY A 539 -36.45 21.98 -29.02
N VAL A 540 -36.26 21.05 -29.96
CA VAL A 540 -34.98 20.32 -30.10
C VAL A 540 -33.87 21.32 -30.45
N LYS A 541 -32.70 21.20 -29.80
CA LYS A 541 -31.55 22.10 -30.04
C LYS A 541 -30.35 21.32 -30.58
N GLU A 542 -29.58 21.97 -31.43
CA GLU A 542 -28.25 21.48 -31.83
C GLU A 542 -27.35 21.33 -30.59
N GLY A 543 -26.66 20.20 -30.48
CA GLY A 543 -25.83 19.85 -29.33
C GLY A 543 -26.56 19.13 -28.19
N ASP A 544 -27.88 18.97 -28.24
CA ASP A 544 -28.61 18.18 -27.23
C ASP A 544 -28.16 16.71 -27.26
N PHE A 545 -27.99 16.11 -26.08
CA PHE A 545 -27.79 14.67 -25.92
C PHE A 545 -29.14 13.97 -25.82
N ILE A 546 -29.30 12.91 -26.61
CA ILE A 546 -30.45 12.02 -26.56
C ILE A 546 -30.21 11.00 -25.44
N VAL A 547 -30.99 11.11 -24.36
CA VAL A 547 -30.89 10.20 -23.20
C VAL A 547 -32.02 9.18 -23.14
N GLY A 548 -33.15 9.46 -23.81
CA GLY A 548 -34.29 8.55 -23.92
C GLY A 548 -35.04 8.68 -25.25
N VAL A 549 -35.55 7.56 -25.77
CA VAL A 549 -36.42 7.49 -26.96
C VAL A 549 -37.60 6.57 -26.66
N ASN A 550 -38.82 7.10 -26.80
CA ASN A 550 -40.09 6.41 -26.56
C ASN A 550 -40.15 5.66 -25.22
N GLY A 551 -39.57 6.24 -24.18
CA GLY A 551 -39.52 5.66 -22.83
C GLY A 551 -38.40 4.63 -22.63
N GLN A 552 -37.55 4.37 -23.63
CA GLN A 552 -36.33 3.57 -23.48
C GLN A 552 -35.12 4.49 -23.25
N ILE A 553 -34.33 4.19 -22.22
CA ILE A 553 -33.06 4.88 -21.95
C ILE A 553 -32.04 4.49 -23.02
N VAL A 554 -31.46 5.49 -23.69
CA VAL A 554 -30.52 5.30 -24.82
C VAL A 554 -29.15 5.93 -24.58
N LYS A 555 -28.83 6.33 -23.34
CA LYS A 555 -27.53 6.94 -22.95
C LYS A 555 -26.31 6.12 -23.42
N TRP A 556 -26.44 4.79 -23.46
CA TRP A 556 -25.40 3.87 -23.88
C TRP A 556 -25.61 3.27 -25.27
N SER A 557 -26.76 3.52 -25.91
CA SER A 557 -27.08 2.96 -27.22
C SER A 557 -26.17 3.52 -28.31
N LYS A 558 -25.84 2.67 -29.29
CA LYS A 558 -25.07 3.07 -30.45
C LYS A 558 -25.94 3.90 -31.41
N HIS A 559 -25.29 4.71 -32.24
CA HIS A 559 -25.92 5.57 -33.25
C HIS A 559 -26.99 4.83 -34.06
N GLY A 560 -26.64 3.67 -34.62
CA GLY A 560 -27.56 2.91 -35.46
C GLY A 560 -28.82 2.43 -34.74
N GLU A 561 -28.74 2.11 -33.45
CA GLU A 561 -29.88 1.67 -32.65
C GLU A 561 -30.84 2.83 -32.39
N VAL A 562 -30.30 3.98 -31.97
CA VAL A 562 -31.07 5.20 -31.74
C VAL A 562 -31.73 5.68 -33.04
N VAL A 563 -30.99 5.71 -34.15
CA VAL A 563 -31.51 6.06 -35.48
C VAL A 563 -32.62 5.10 -35.90
N LYS A 564 -32.45 3.80 -35.69
CA LYS A 564 -33.49 2.80 -36.00
C LYS A 564 -34.76 3.05 -35.20
N GLN A 565 -34.66 3.35 -33.90
CA GLN A 565 -35.81 3.67 -33.05
C GLN A 565 -36.51 4.97 -33.47
N ILE A 566 -35.73 6.00 -33.85
CA ILE A 566 -36.26 7.26 -34.36
C ILE A 566 -37.01 7.03 -35.68
N LEU A 567 -36.40 6.33 -36.62
CA LEU A 567 -36.95 6.10 -37.97
C LEU A 567 -38.19 5.20 -37.99
N SER A 568 -38.30 4.26 -37.06
CA SER A 568 -39.46 3.36 -36.94
C SER A 568 -40.67 4.03 -36.28
N SER A 569 -40.50 5.23 -35.72
CA SER A 569 -41.53 5.94 -34.99
C SER A 569 -42.36 6.86 -35.89
N GLN A 570 -43.68 6.88 -35.68
CA GLN A 570 -44.59 7.88 -36.29
C GLN A 570 -44.83 9.07 -35.36
N ARG A 571 -44.90 8.79 -34.06
CA ARG A 571 -44.83 9.77 -32.98
C ARG A 571 -43.58 9.45 -32.18
N LEU A 572 -42.71 10.45 -32.03
CA LEU A 572 -41.41 10.29 -31.42
C LEU A 572 -41.38 11.09 -30.12
N ARG A 573 -41.21 10.39 -29.00
CA ARG A 573 -41.02 10.98 -27.69
C ARG A 573 -39.53 10.90 -27.35
N ILE A 574 -38.85 12.03 -27.26
CA ILE A 574 -37.41 12.06 -26.98
C ILE A 574 -37.17 12.78 -25.64
N GLU A 575 -36.31 12.21 -24.82
CA GLU A 575 -35.76 12.86 -23.65
C GLU A 575 -34.37 13.40 -23.99
N LEU A 576 -34.18 14.70 -23.78
CA LEU A 576 -32.98 15.43 -24.16
C LEU A 576 -32.37 16.13 -22.94
N VAL A 577 -31.03 16.22 -22.91
CA VAL A 577 -30.29 17.10 -21.98
C VAL A 577 -29.34 17.98 -22.77
N THR A 578 -29.22 19.26 -22.40
CA THR A 578 -28.33 20.21 -23.06
C THR A 578 -27.06 20.38 -22.21
N PRO A 579 -25.85 20.15 -22.75
CA PRO A 579 -24.60 20.38 -22.02
C PRO A 579 -24.46 21.85 -21.59
N LEU A 580 -24.09 22.08 -20.34
CA LEU A 580 -23.88 23.42 -19.75
C LEU A 580 -22.38 23.60 -19.50
N GLY A 581 -21.67 24.13 -20.50
CA GLY A 581 -20.24 24.37 -20.41
C GLY A 581 -19.56 24.23 -21.77
N SER A 582 -18.59 25.10 -22.06
CA SER A 582 -17.95 25.17 -23.37
C SER A 582 -17.03 23.98 -23.68
N GLU A 583 -16.68 23.14 -22.71
CA GLU A 583 -15.70 22.05 -22.87
C GLU A 583 -16.29 20.72 -23.37
N ILE A 584 -17.56 20.46 -23.09
CA ILE A 584 -18.28 19.21 -23.46
C ILE A 584 -18.71 19.24 -24.94
N LEU A 585 -18.72 20.42 -25.54
CA LEU A 585 -19.18 20.68 -26.90
C LEU A 585 -18.08 20.46 -27.94
N HIS A 586 -18.43 19.87 -29.09
CA HIS A 586 -17.50 19.66 -30.20
C HIS A 586 -16.97 21.03 -30.70
N PRO A 587 -15.73 21.15 -31.20
CA PRO A 587 -15.17 22.44 -31.63
C PRO A 587 -16.01 23.22 -32.66
N GLN A 588 -16.80 22.51 -33.48
CA GLN A 588 -17.75 23.11 -34.42
C GLN A 588 -18.98 23.72 -33.71
N ASP A 589 -19.46 23.08 -32.63
CA ASP A 589 -20.56 23.59 -31.80
C ASP A 589 -20.12 24.85 -31.03
N LYS A 590 -18.86 24.88 -30.54
CA LYS A 590 -18.27 26.06 -29.88
C LYS A 590 -18.23 27.27 -30.82
N ARG A 591 -17.86 27.07 -32.09
CA ARG A 591 -17.81 28.15 -33.10
C ARG A 591 -19.20 28.67 -33.45
N ARG A 592 -20.20 27.78 -33.51
CA ARG A 592 -21.58 28.15 -33.87
C ARG A 592 -22.31 28.88 -32.75
N LEU A 593 -22.13 28.48 -31.50
CA LEU A 593 -22.68 29.19 -30.33
C LEU A 593 -22.10 30.61 -30.21
N ASN A 594 -20.80 30.78 -30.43
CA ASN A 594 -20.16 32.11 -30.45
C ASN A 594 -20.55 32.97 -31.67
N SER A 595 -21.03 32.35 -32.76
CA SER A 595 -21.49 33.08 -33.96
C SER A 595 -22.95 33.54 -33.89
N SER A 596 -23.67 33.25 -32.80
CA SER A 596 -25.07 33.67 -32.67
C SER A 596 -25.28 35.19 -32.54
N ASP A 597 -24.20 35.98 -32.44
CA ASP A 597 -24.21 37.45 -32.51
C ASP A 597 -23.81 38.04 -33.89
N SER A 598 -23.61 37.23 -34.93
CA SER A 598 -23.32 37.80 -36.26
C SER A 598 -23.81 36.94 -37.42
N ALA A 599 -24.62 37.54 -38.27
CA ALA A 599 -25.27 36.92 -39.40
C ALA A 599 -24.29 36.40 -40.47
N GLY A 600 -24.55 35.18 -40.95
CA GLY A 600 -24.38 34.77 -42.35
C GLY A 600 -23.10 33.99 -42.72
N SER A 601 -23.25 32.71 -43.07
CA SER A 601 -22.68 32.03 -44.26
C SER A 601 -22.56 30.52 -44.01
N SER A 602 -23.14 29.73 -44.91
CA SER A 602 -23.17 28.26 -44.88
C SER A 602 -21.92 27.66 -45.54
N GLN A 603 -21.25 26.72 -44.86
CA GLN A 603 -20.39 25.71 -45.48
C GLN A 603 -20.72 24.33 -44.89
N THR A 604 -20.91 23.37 -45.78
CA THR A 604 -21.31 21.98 -45.53
C THR A 604 -20.08 21.08 -45.37
N ASP A 605 -19.92 20.47 -44.20
CA ASP A 605 -19.07 19.29 -44.00
C ASP A 605 -19.95 18.03 -43.99
N MET A 606 -19.70 17.13 -44.94
CA MET A 606 -20.40 15.87 -45.14
C MET A 606 -19.90 14.82 -44.15
N ASN A 607 -20.63 14.61 -43.04
CA ASN A 607 -20.63 13.35 -42.28
C ASN A 607 -21.87 13.13 -41.38
N GLY A 608 -22.96 13.88 -41.60
CA GLY A 608 -24.24 13.68 -40.90
C GLY A 608 -25.14 12.74 -41.69
N SER A 609 -25.71 11.72 -41.03
CA SER A 609 -26.74 10.89 -41.65
C SER A 609 -28.06 11.66 -41.66
N VAL A 610 -28.56 11.97 -42.87
CA VAL A 610 -29.82 12.70 -43.07
C VAL A 610 -30.98 11.73 -42.84
N ILE A 611 -31.82 12.03 -41.85
CA ILE A 611 -33.06 11.27 -41.60
C ILE A 611 -34.16 11.80 -42.53
N SER A 612 -34.05 11.52 -43.84
CA SER A 612 -35.09 11.78 -44.84
C SER A 612 -35.63 10.47 -45.42
N GLY A 613 -36.95 10.41 -45.66
CA GLY A 613 -37.63 9.22 -46.18
C GLY A 613 -37.72 9.24 -47.70
N SER A 614 -37.21 8.21 -48.37
CA SER A 614 -37.60 7.89 -49.75
C SER A 614 -37.27 6.44 -50.11
N SER A 615 -38.30 5.72 -50.53
CA SER A 615 -38.26 4.42 -51.21
C SER A 615 -38.61 4.67 -52.68
N THR A 616 -37.72 4.31 -53.61
CA THR A 616 -38.11 3.86 -54.95
C THR A 616 -37.04 2.95 -55.55
N LYS A 617 -37.49 1.83 -56.09
CA LYS A 617 -36.75 0.84 -56.87
C LYS A 617 -36.11 1.49 -58.09
N ASP A 618 -34.87 1.13 -58.42
CA ASP A 618 -34.62 0.64 -59.78
C ASP A 618 -33.40 -0.26 -59.94
N ARG A 619 -33.54 -1.16 -60.89
CA ARG A 619 -32.76 -2.38 -61.14
C ARG A 619 -31.82 -2.14 -62.32
N ARG A 620 -30.52 -2.40 -62.19
CA ARG A 620 -29.67 -2.97 -63.27
C ARG A 620 -28.27 -3.34 -62.78
N GLN A 621 -27.79 -4.43 -63.37
CA GLN A 621 -26.58 -5.23 -63.08
C GLN A 621 -25.58 -5.05 -64.28
N PRO A 622 -24.42 -5.76 -64.40
CA PRO A 622 -23.09 -5.24 -64.04
C PRO A 622 -21.97 -5.34 -65.14
N SER A 623 -20.77 -4.80 -64.80
CA SER A 623 -19.38 -5.15 -65.25
C SER A 623 -18.89 -4.70 -66.66
N PRO A 624 -17.57 -4.78 -67.02
CA PRO A 624 -16.40 -5.34 -66.29
C PRO A 624 -15.01 -4.61 -66.35
N LYS A 625 -14.16 -4.98 -65.37
CA LYS A 625 -12.68 -5.22 -65.30
C LYS A 625 -11.66 -4.62 -66.30
N LYS A 626 -10.48 -4.24 -65.75
CA LYS A 626 -9.07 -4.60 -66.12
C LYS A 626 -8.10 -3.98 -65.07
N SER A 627 -7.33 -4.72 -64.24
CA SER A 627 -5.98 -5.32 -64.42
C SER A 627 -4.93 -4.34 -64.95
N ALA A 628 -3.67 -4.22 -64.50
CA ALA A 628 -2.79 -4.80 -63.48
C ALA A 628 -1.42 -4.07 -63.58
N ARG A 629 -0.48 -4.34 -62.65
CA ARG A 629 1.01 -4.20 -62.76
C ARG A 629 1.57 -2.76 -62.62
N ASP A 630 2.72 -2.45 -61.99
CA ASP A 630 3.95 -3.17 -61.64
C ASP A 630 4.64 -2.56 -60.37
N VAL A 631 5.54 -3.35 -59.78
CA VAL A 631 6.62 -3.04 -58.79
C VAL A 631 7.93 -3.26 -59.61
N PRO A 632 9.10 -2.58 -59.44
CA PRO A 632 9.83 -2.66 -58.16
C PRO A 632 10.94 -1.61 -57.81
N ASP A 633 11.38 -1.75 -56.55
CA ASP A 633 12.73 -1.62 -55.98
C ASP A 633 13.46 -0.28 -55.85
N GLY A 634 14.21 -0.12 -54.73
CA GLY A 634 15.16 0.98 -54.55
C GLY A 634 15.45 1.39 -53.10
N SER A 635 16.36 0.67 -52.45
CA SER A 635 16.92 0.85 -51.10
C SER A 635 17.70 2.16 -50.80
N ARG A 636 17.96 2.38 -49.49
CA ARG A 636 18.97 3.24 -48.79
C ARG A 636 18.53 4.68 -48.48
N SER A 637 18.90 5.35 -47.39
CA SER A 637 19.51 5.05 -46.07
C SER A 637 19.69 6.41 -45.36
N LEU A 638 19.53 6.45 -44.03
CA LEU A 638 20.18 7.36 -43.05
C LEU A 638 19.98 8.89 -43.14
N GLY A 639 19.54 9.48 -42.02
CA GLY A 639 19.55 10.94 -41.82
C GLY A 639 19.00 11.44 -40.48
N ARG A 640 19.82 11.33 -39.43
CA ARG A 640 19.84 12.11 -38.17
C ARG A 640 19.07 13.45 -38.16
N GLY A 641 18.43 13.78 -37.02
CA GLY A 641 18.46 15.17 -36.52
C GLY A 641 17.32 15.68 -35.63
N LYS A 642 17.60 15.74 -34.32
CA LYS A 642 17.37 16.85 -33.37
C LYS A 642 15.96 17.12 -32.79
N SER A 643 15.96 17.11 -31.46
CA SER A 643 15.08 17.81 -30.51
C SER A 643 14.92 19.31 -30.80
N PRO A 644 13.96 19.96 -30.13
CA PRO A 644 14.36 21.09 -29.29
C PRO A 644 13.66 21.16 -27.93
N SER A 645 14.41 21.71 -26.98
CA SER A 645 13.99 22.08 -25.63
C SER A 645 13.62 23.57 -25.55
N ARG A 646 12.63 23.86 -24.68
CA ARG A 646 12.62 24.91 -23.63
C ARG A 646 12.00 26.31 -23.88
N THR A 647 11.21 26.68 -22.86
CA THR A 647 10.89 28.00 -22.26
C THR A 647 9.71 28.84 -22.81
N LYS A 648 8.74 29.16 -21.94
CA LYS A 648 8.69 30.43 -21.17
C LYS A 648 7.51 30.48 -20.18
N SER A 649 7.79 31.03 -18.99
CA SER A 649 6.83 31.49 -17.96
C SER A 649 6.18 32.83 -18.37
N PRO A 650 5.11 33.24 -17.66
CA PRO A 650 5.16 34.44 -16.80
C PRO A 650 4.48 34.15 -15.45
N GLY A 651 4.52 34.93 -14.37
CA GLY A 651 4.78 36.34 -14.12
C GLY A 651 3.91 36.72 -12.90
N ARG A 652 4.53 37.33 -11.90
CA ARG A 652 4.12 37.49 -10.49
C ARG A 652 3.15 38.69 -10.28
N ALA A 653 2.22 38.58 -9.32
CA ALA A 653 1.55 39.73 -8.68
C ALA A 653 1.62 39.61 -7.15
N LYS A 654 1.79 40.74 -6.47
CA LYS A 654 2.08 40.92 -5.03
C LYS A 654 0.80 41.20 -4.22
N GLY A 655 0.80 40.83 -2.93
CA GLY A 655 -0.06 41.38 -1.87
C GLY A 655 0.02 40.56 -0.56
N PRO A 656 -0.18 41.14 0.64
CA PRO A 656 0.76 40.97 1.75
C PRO A 656 0.23 40.23 3.00
N GLU A 657 1.12 40.06 4.00
CA GLU A 657 0.85 39.83 5.45
C GLU A 657 0.27 38.46 5.87
N THR A 658 0.68 37.73 6.91
CA THR A 658 1.37 37.99 8.18
C THR A 658 2.08 36.69 8.63
N VAL A 659 3.26 36.80 9.24
CA VAL A 659 4.03 35.67 9.80
C VAL A 659 3.84 35.65 11.31
N ASN A 660 3.21 34.61 11.85
CA ASN A 660 3.26 34.30 13.27
C ASN A 660 4.12 33.06 13.50
N HIS A 661 5.38 33.31 13.89
CA HIS A 661 6.25 32.34 14.54
C HIS A 661 5.84 32.20 16.01
N LEU A 662 5.53 30.98 16.46
CA LEU A 662 5.60 30.62 17.87
C LEU A 662 6.51 29.40 18.01
N GLY A 663 7.73 29.68 18.45
CA GLY A 663 8.72 28.70 18.84
C GLY A 663 8.32 28.01 20.15
N SER A 664 8.52 26.70 20.18
CA SER A 664 8.51 25.89 21.39
C SER A 664 9.76 26.18 22.22
N LYS A 665 9.61 27.00 23.27
CA LYS A 665 10.61 27.10 24.34
C LYS A 665 10.36 26.01 25.37
N SER A 666 11.34 25.12 25.47
CA SER A 666 11.62 24.26 26.62
C SER A 666 11.74 25.10 27.90
N LEU A 667 11.17 24.60 29.00
CA LEU A 667 11.45 25.07 30.35
C LEU A 667 12.15 23.96 31.16
N PRO A 668 13.08 24.32 32.05
CA PRO A 668 14.06 23.40 32.63
C PRO A 668 13.52 22.69 33.87
N ARG A 669 14.04 21.47 34.11
CA ARG A 669 13.94 20.78 35.39
C ARG A 669 15.00 21.34 36.34
N GLY A 670 14.58 21.72 37.55
CA GLY A 670 15.45 21.95 38.68
C GLY A 670 14.69 21.69 39.97
N ALA A 671 15.16 20.73 40.77
CA ALA A 671 15.25 20.77 42.23
C ALA A 671 15.56 19.37 42.78
N THR A 672 16.82 19.22 43.16
CA THR A 672 17.38 18.34 44.17
C THR A 672 16.63 18.45 45.50
N VAL A 673 16.38 17.32 46.17
CA VAL A 673 16.30 17.25 47.64
C VAL A 673 17.02 15.99 48.12
N ASN A 674 18.07 16.21 48.90
CA ASN A 674 18.76 15.25 49.76
C ASN A 674 17.94 14.98 51.03
N GLY A 675 18.09 13.80 51.62
CA GLY A 675 17.82 13.59 53.05
C GLY A 675 17.61 12.15 53.48
N ASN A 676 18.69 11.54 54.01
CA ASN A 676 18.79 10.55 55.13
C ASN A 676 17.53 9.76 55.52
N GLY A 677 17.52 8.43 55.69
CA GLY A 677 18.53 7.53 56.21
C GLY A 677 17.98 6.86 57.48
N SER A 678 17.88 5.53 57.54
CA SER A 678 18.04 4.73 58.78
C SER A 678 17.91 3.23 58.55
N THR A 679 18.90 2.54 59.08
CA THR A 679 19.09 1.11 59.33
C THR A 679 17.96 0.42 60.11
N GLY A 680 17.76 -0.88 59.85
CA GLY A 680 16.93 -1.75 60.70
C GLY A 680 17.02 -3.23 60.32
N THR A 681 17.91 -3.96 61.00
CA THR A 681 18.10 -5.42 60.98
C THR A 681 16.94 -6.18 61.64
N GLY A 682 16.59 -7.38 61.14
CA GLY A 682 15.69 -8.30 61.85
C GLY A 682 15.61 -9.71 61.25
N LYS A 683 16.35 -10.67 61.86
CA LYS A 683 16.27 -12.13 61.65
C LYS A 683 14.98 -12.73 62.25
N LYS A 684 14.43 -13.78 61.61
CA LYS A 684 14.02 -15.11 62.18
C LYS A 684 13.16 -15.86 61.14
N LYS A 685 13.60 -17.01 60.60
CA LYS A 685 13.61 -18.41 61.11
C LYS A 685 12.27 -19.17 60.98
N GLU A 686 12.33 -20.16 60.07
CA GLU A 686 11.90 -21.57 60.17
C GLU A 686 10.52 -21.97 60.72
N ARG A 687 9.79 -22.75 59.91
CA ARG A 687 9.25 -24.12 60.14
C ARG A 687 8.34 -24.44 58.93
N GLY A 688 8.35 -25.58 58.23
CA GLY A 688 8.80 -26.94 58.53
C GLY A 688 7.59 -27.88 58.58
N ASN A 689 7.47 -28.80 57.60
CA ASN A 689 6.70 -30.08 57.54
C ASN A 689 5.98 -30.27 56.19
N LYS A 690 5.74 -31.46 55.64
CA LYS A 690 6.21 -32.86 55.76
C LYS A 690 5.34 -33.69 54.80
N GLY A 691 5.88 -34.80 54.28
CA GLY A 691 5.11 -35.98 53.83
C GLY A 691 5.11 -36.19 52.31
N LYS A 692 5.92 -37.11 51.76
CA LYS A 692 5.70 -38.59 51.60
C LYS A 692 4.60 -38.89 50.57
N ALA A 693 4.91 -39.39 49.36
CA ALA A 693 5.45 -40.70 48.95
C ALA A 693 4.40 -41.84 48.94
N SER A 694 4.11 -42.38 47.74
CA SER A 694 3.83 -43.80 47.39
C SER A 694 3.09 -43.84 46.03
N SER A 695 3.72 -44.23 44.92
CA SER A 695 3.78 -45.61 44.38
C SER A 695 2.42 -46.26 44.09
N SER A 696 2.16 -46.64 42.83
CA SER A 696 1.58 -47.93 42.45
C SER A 696 1.63 -48.14 40.93
N GLN A 697 1.98 -49.37 40.56
CA GLN A 697 2.29 -49.94 39.26
C GLN A 697 1.09 -50.73 38.69
N LYS A 698 1.24 -51.17 37.42
CA LYS A 698 0.54 -52.28 36.70
C LYS A 698 -0.88 -51.95 36.20
N GLU A 699 -1.37 -52.37 35.04
CA GLU A 699 -1.18 -53.47 34.06
C GLU A 699 -1.73 -52.92 32.71
N GLY A 700 -1.44 -53.36 31.48
CA GLY A 700 -1.29 -54.70 30.91
C GLY A 700 -2.23 -54.85 29.69
N ALA A 701 -1.78 -55.59 28.66
CA ALA A 701 -2.50 -56.08 27.44
C ALA A 701 -2.52 -55.15 26.19
N LYS A 702 -1.72 -55.41 25.14
CA LYS A 702 -1.78 -56.46 24.07
C LYS A 702 -2.71 -56.06 22.90
N LYS A 703 -2.15 -55.73 21.72
CA LYS A 703 -1.76 -56.60 20.58
C LYS A 703 -2.89 -56.73 19.54
N ALA A 704 -2.68 -56.17 18.33
CA ALA A 704 -3.03 -56.82 17.07
C ALA A 704 -2.24 -56.19 15.90
N ARG A 705 -1.50 -57.06 15.21
CA ARG A 705 -0.77 -56.85 13.95
C ARG A 705 -1.64 -57.41 12.82
N GLY A 706 -1.56 -56.80 11.65
CA GLY A 706 -1.88 -57.36 10.32
C GLY A 706 -1.62 -56.26 9.29
N VAL A 707 -0.50 -56.17 8.56
CA VAL A 707 0.10 -57.07 7.56
C VAL A 707 -0.83 -57.26 6.34
N LEU A 708 -0.69 -56.42 5.31
CA LEU A 708 -0.14 -56.82 3.99
C LEU A 708 -0.15 -55.69 2.94
N ASN A 709 0.82 -55.86 2.05
CA ASN A 709 1.31 -55.05 0.95
C ASN A 709 0.40 -54.96 -0.30
N SER A 710 0.86 -54.08 -1.20
CA SER A 710 0.66 -54.02 -2.66
C SER A 710 -0.46 -53.07 -3.11
N LYS A 711 -0.31 -52.26 -4.17
CA LYS A 711 0.60 -52.31 -5.33
C LYS A 711 0.60 -50.93 -6.02
N ALA A 712 1.74 -50.60 -6.64
CA ALA A 712 1.98 -49.45 -7.50
C ALA A 712 1.13 -49.42 -8.79
N GLY A 713 1.00 -48.24 -9.39
CA GLY A 713 0.58 -48.05 -10.78
C GLY A 713 0.59 -46.58 -11.19
N LEU A 714 1.44 -46.25 -12.16
CA LEU A 714 1.65 -44.94 -12.77
C LEU A 714 0.36 -44.29 -13.30
N TRP A 715 0.24 -42.96 -13.23
CA TRP A 715 0.36 -41.98 -14.31
C TRP A 715 0.30 -40.56 -13.73
#